data_AF-A0A1W1WHU9-F1
#
_entry.id   AF-A0A1W1WHU9-F1
#
_cell.length_a   1.000
_cell.length_b   1.000
_cell.length_c   1.000
_cell.angle_alpha   90.00
_cell.angle_beta   90.00
_cell.angle_gamma   90.00
#
_symmetry.space_group_name_H-M   'P 1'
#
loop_
_entity.id
_entity.type
_entity.pdbx_description
1 polymer ?
#
loop_
_entity_poly.entity_id
_entity_poly.type
_entity_poly.pdbx_seq_one_letter_code
_entity_poly.pdbx_strand_id
1 'polypeptide(L)'
;MTIDWDVKDSTLEIRYGQEPIMCLALNECAHITPGPLSIKHIMAWDIVRMPFAQIHDMNSWTRSGKSTGQEIIYLYHQDTRYSMSFKLTLINPWHLELEITTSAAGFLRITWHTPSEELWQGFGEHTHSIRPPAQFDSWVEEGPVGLGWLSGWLKKAPFVPFPKGPYPSYASMPLWLSSAGYSAWFTSFERIRWNLTHTKRQATIWSTMTTLHIITGQTPKDIFSRQFSVLGPPASVPSWALAPWNDSIRGQARATRLAHFLRSHRIPSSVIWIEDWMGSNENRRRFWMRPLKHTVDTELYPHLPQLARTLHEQGFRLLGYFCPEITYGTDLYRQALNDDILVKDSKAEVMAINILGIRHGQIDVTHENAMAWTHRYLLSPALALGFDGWMVDFGEYLPLEAQLADGTSGHISHNRYPLLWQKIHRAFWEQQRPDGNFVFFVRSGWIGSHLLAPVIWGGDSDTDFSEADGLPTVIPEALSAQISGFFYWATDIGGYMTFGLTRPRSRALFLRWLEVASLLPVMRTHHGTAAPRNWHFDSDAETLAIYAQYARLHTSLYPYFYHLSKVATDQGLPLIRPMYLEFPADRICWGLDRQFMLGEGILVAPVLTRKSSHHRFYLPEGRWRCWWSGEIIEGPKWVERSVPLDRLPLFIRHPFVVPLLEGVPLTDSVPTEDTFSSPSERGSWQMEGIVDSLARITTGPGVDLHQALDYLALYVFVSKTSWQQQITLPDGGILDLQYQPLSKEARPGPLLSPPHFASHFPKHYTFAKAITVAPDMTETIQLTEGILTLHPSADSRRRQYIVRWG
;
A
#
# COMPACT_ATOMS: atom_id res chain seq x y z
N MET A 1 -16.78 -24.22 12.20
CA MET A 1 -15.58 -25.06 12.21
C MET A 1 -15.88 -26.25 13.09
N THR A 2 -15.23 -27.39 12.85
CA THR A 2 -15.19 -28.49 13.82
C THR A 2 -13.74 -28.78 14.16
N ILE A 3 -13.52 -29.28 15.38
CA ILE A 3 -12.19 -29.56 15.92
C ILE A 3 -12.19 -31.02 16.38
N ASP A 4 -11.42 -31.85 15.69
CA ASP A 4 -11.34 -33.29 15.92
C ASP A 4 -9.92 -33.63 16.40
N TRP A 5 -9.82 -34.23 17.59
CA TRP A 5 -8.53 -34.65 18.16
C TRP A 5 -8.38 -36.17 18.08
N ASP A 6 -7.37 -36.64 17.36
CA ASP A 6 -6.97 -38.05 17.38
C ASP A 6 -5.88 -38.27 18.43
N VAL A 7 -6.27 -38.99 19.48
CA VAL A 7 -5.39 -39.34 20.60
C VAL A 7 -4.26 -40.28 20.17
N LYS A 8 -4.50 -41.18 19.22
CA LYS A 8 -3.52 -42.20 18.79
C LYS A 8 -2.39 -41.58 17.99
N ASP A 9 -2.73 -40.69 17.08
CA ASP A 9 -1.77 -40.06 16.17
C ASP A 9 -1.24 -38.71 16.72
N SER A 10 -1.77 -38.25 17.87
CA SER A 10 -1.46 -36.93 18.44
C SER A 10 -1.67 -35.81 17.42
N THR A 11 -2.73 -35.91 16.62
CA THR A 11 -3.10 -34.93 15.62
C THR A 11 -4.36 -34.19 16.03
N LEU A 12 -4.37 -32.89 15.77
CA LEU A 12 -5.52 -32.03 15.97
C LEU A 12 -5.95 -31.48 14.62
N GLU A 13 -7.08 -31.96 14.13
CA GLU A 13 -7.64 -31.58 12.85
C GLU A 13 -8.69 -30.48 13.01
N ILE A 14 -8.50 -29.41 12.25
CA ILE A 14 -9.41 -28.28 12.17
C ILE A 14 -10.09 -28.36 10.81
N ARG A 15 -11.42 -28.39 10.80
CA ARG A 15 -12.23 -28.52 9.59
C ARG A 15 -13.16 -27.32 9.43
N TYR A 16 -13.44 -26.98 8.17
CA TYR A 16 -14.52 -26.07 7.82
C TYR A 16 -15.51 -26.77 6.89
N GLY A 17 -16.70 -27.07 7.40
CA GLY A 17 -17.62 -27.97 6.73
C GLY A 17 -17.07 -29.39 6.74
N GLN A 18 -17.01 -30.03 5.58
CA GLN A 18 -16.50 -31.39 5.42
C GLN A 18 -15.04 -31.45 4.97
N GLU A 19 -14.33 -30.33 4.87
CA GLU A 19 -12.94 -30.31 4.41
C GLU A 19 -11.97 -29.98 5.56
N PRO A 20 -10.87 -30.73 5.72
CA PRO A 20 -9.80 -30.37 6.64
C PRO A 20 -9.00 -29.18 6.10
N ILE A 21 -8.83 -28.16 6.93
CA ILE A 21 -8.10 -26.94 6.55
C ILE A 21 -6.72 -26.84 7.21
N MET A 22 -6.55 -27.49 8.36
CA MET A 22 -5.29 -27.51 9.09
C MET A 22 -5.23 -28.75 9.98
N CYS A 23 -4.15 -29.52 9.89
CA CYS A 23 -3.91 -30.67 10.76
C CYS A 23 -2.64 -30.44 11.59
N LEU A 24 -2.79 -30.01 12.84
CA LEU A 24 -1.67 -29.79 13.75
C LEU A 24 -1.06 -31.14 14.17
N ALA A 25 0.23 -31.32 13.91
CA ALA A 25 0.99 -32.49 14.33
C ALA A 25 1.58 -32.24 15.72
N LEU A 26 0.83 -32.55 16.77
CA LEU A 26 1.20 -32.18 18.15
C LEU A 26 2.49 -32.89 18.62
N ASN A 27 2.77 -34.07 18.08
CA ASN A 27 4.03 -34.80 18.27
C ASN A 27 5.25 -34.14 17.61
N GLU A 28 5.03 -33.27 16.62
CA GLU A 28 6.06 -32.47 15.94
C GLU A 28 6.11 -31.02 16.46
N CYS A 29 5.25 -30.68 17.42
CA CYS A 29 5.37 -29.45 18.20
C CYS A 29 6.45 -29.64 19.28
N ALA A 30 7.23 -28.59 19.52
CA ALA A 30 8.42 -28.71 20.35
C ALA A 30 8.71 -27.46 21.17
N HIS A 31 9.29 -27.68 22.36
CA HIS A 31 10.03 -26.65 23.07
C HIS A 31 11.45 -26.60 22.48
N ILE A 32 11.92 -25.42 22.10
CA ILE A 32 13.27 -25.22 21.58
C ILE A 32 14.07 -24.40 22.58
N THR A 33 15.19 -24.94 23.05
CA THR A 33 16.18 -24.11 23.74
C THR A 33 17.00 -23.36 22.69
N PRO A 34 17.10 -22.01 22.71
CA PRO A 34 17.96 -21.28 21.77
C PRO A 34 19.44 -21.60 21.94
N GLY A 35 20.18 -21.59 20.83
CA GLY A 35 21.63 -21.48 20.90
C GLY A 35 22.09 -20.06 21.26
N PRO A 36 23.38 -19.85 21.52
CA PRO A 36 23.89 -18.52 21.82
C PRO A 36 23.58 -17.54 20.67
N LEU A 37 23.10 -16.36 21.03
CA LEU A 37 22.89 -15.27 20.08
C LEU A 37 24.22 -14.89 19.43
N SER A 38 24.30 -14.97 18.10
CA SER A 38 25.45 -14.49 17.34
C SER A 38 25.03 -13.29 16.51
N ILE A 39 25.47 -12.11 16.93
CA ILE A 39 25.38 -10.86 16.19
C ILE A 39 26.73 -10.63 15.54
N LYS A 40 26.78 -10.61 14.21
CA LYS A 40 28.06 -10.56 13.48
C LYS A 40 28.56 -9.13 13.25
N HIS A 41 27.67 -8.16 13.11
CA HIS A 41 28.02 -6.75 12.90
C HIS A 41 26.88 -5.86 13.43
N ILE A 42 27.25 -4.77 14.13
CA ILE A 42 26.33 -3.71 14.56
C ILE A 42 26.32 -2.62 13.48
N MET A 43 25.38 -2.70 12.55
CA MET A 43 25.05 -1.62 11.62
C MET A 43 23.52 -1.52 11.57
N ALA A 44 22.96 -0.54 10.87
CA ALA A 44 21.53 -0.53 10.54
C ALA A 44 20.96 -1.89 10.02
N TRP A 45 21.81 -2.83 9.64
CA TRP A 45 21.49 -4.06 8.92
C TRP A 45 21.87 -5.30 9.74
N ASP A 46 21.53 -5.31 11.03
CA ASP A 46 21.91 -6.36 11.98
C ASP A 46 21.39 -7.74 11.54
N ILE A 47 22.25 -8.56 10.95
CA ILE A 47 21.90 -9.96 10.62
C ILE A 47 22.10 -10.82 11.87
N VAL A 48 20.99 -11.11 12.53
CA VAL A 48 20.97 -11.96 13.71
C VAL A 48 20.85 -13.42 13.28
N ARG A 49 21.80 -14.25 13.72
CA ARG A 49 21.71 -15.70 13.59
C ARG A 49 21.73 -16.33 14.98
N MET A 50 20.57 -16.81 15.43
CA MET A 50 20.56 -17.83 16.48
C MET A 50 20.61 -19.20 15.81
N PRO A 51 21.64 -20.03 16.07
CA PRO A 51 21.57 -21.43 15.72
C PRO A 51 20.43 -22.08 16.52
N PHE A 52 19.78 -23.08 15.92
CA PHE A 52 18.86 -23.91 16.68
C PHE A 52 19.67 -24.65 17.75
N ALA A 53 19.34 -24.48 19.02
CA ALA A 53 19.72 -25.45 20.05
C ALA A 53 18.54 -26.36 20.37
N GLN A 54 18.74 -27.21 21.36
CA GLN A 54 18.09 -28.52 21.51
C GLN A 54 16.57 -28.46 21.31
N ILE A 55 16.09 -29.37 20.45
CA ILE A 55 14.68 -29.57 20.17
C ILE A 55 14.18 -30.63 21.15
N HIS A 56 13.10 -30.31 21.86
CA HIS A 56 12.42 -31.21 22.76
C HIS A 56 11.00 -31.42 22.23
N ASP A 57 10.78 -32.51 21.49
CA ASP A 57 9.49 -32.85 20.90
C ASP A 57 8.48 -33.28 21.99
N MET A 58 7.21 -32.91 21.80
CA MET A 58 6.13 -33.16 22.76
C MET A 58 5.35 -34.42 22.38
N ASN A 59 5.71 -35.57 22.95
CA ASN A 59 5.24 -36.88 22.48
C ASN A 59 4.00 -37.46 23.19
N SER A 60 3.54 -36.88 24.31
CA SER A 60 2.38 -37.36 25.07
C SER A 60 1.41 -36.23 25.47
N TRP A 61 0.27 -36.15 24.80
CA TRP A 61 -0.74 -35.11 25.03
C TRP A 61 -1.93 -35.62 25.84
N THR A 62 -2.43 -34.80 26.75
CA THR A 62 -3.63 -35.06 27.54
C THR A 62 -4.66 -33.97 27.28
N ARG A 63 -5.94 -34.35 27.17
CA ARG A 63 -7.05 -33.40 27.07
C ARG A 63 -7.70 -33.21 28.43
N SER A 64 -7.89 -31.96 28.83
CA SER A 64 -8.64 -31.61 30.05
C SER A 64 -9.75 -30.60 29.74
N GLY A 65 -10.81 -30.59 30.55
CA GLY A 65 -11.94 -29.65 30.44
C GLY A 65 -13.25 -30.26 29.90
N LYS A 66 -14.39 -29.73 30.38
CA LYS A 66 -15.74 -29.98 29.86
C LYS A 66 -16.14 -28.79 28.97
N SER A 67 -16.76 -29.07 27.82
CA SER A 67 -17.39 -28.06 26.96
C SER A 67 -18.47 -27.32 27.75
N THR A 68 -18.22 -26.05 28.08
CA THR A 68 -19.20 -25.20 28.79
C THR A 68 -19.54 -24.01 27.91
N GLY A 69 -20.52 -24.19 27.02
CA GLY A 69 -21.20 -23.12 26.27
C GLY A 69 -20.39 -22.46 25.14
N GLN A 70 -19.08 -22.32 25.31
CA GLN A 70 -18.07 -22.13 24.27
C GLN A 70 -17.24 -23.41 24.20
N GLU A 71 -16.96 -23.92 22.99
CA GLU A 71 -16.12 -25.11 22.80
C GLU A 71 -14.67 -24.76 23.15
N ILE A 72 -14.34 -24.82 24.44
CA ILE A 72 -12.98 -24.66 24.94
C ILE A 72 -12.35 -26.04 25.10
N ILE A 73 -11.21 -26.26 24.45
CA ILE A 73 -10.44 -27.50 24.53
C ILE A 73 -9.05 -27.18 25.05
N TYR A 74 -8.65 -27.85 26.13
CA TYR A 74 -7.28 -27.79 26.63
C TYR A 74 -6.54 -29.06 26.25
N LEU A 75 -5.41 -28.91 25.56
CA LEU A 75 -4.43 -29.98 25.36
C LEU A 75 -3.16 -29.62 26.11
N TYR A 76 -2.60 -30.58 26.83
CA TYR A 76 -1.44 -30.37 27.67
C TYR A 76 -0.45 -31.50 27.55
N HIS A 77 0.81 -31.15 27.39
CA HIS A 77 1.96 -32.03 27.49
C HIS A 77 2.81 -31.59 28.67
N GLN A 78 3.29 -32.54 29.47
CA GLN A 78 4.31 -32.30 30.48
C GLN A 78 5.24 -33.49 30.62
N ASP A 79 6.54 -33.23 30.54
CA ASP A 79 7.58 -34.15 30.99
C ASP A 79 8.26 -33.62 32.26
N THR A 80 9.42 -34.17 32.63
CA THR A 80 10.15 -33.75 33.83
C THR A 80 10.79 -32.36 33.74
N ARG A 81 10.90 -31.77 32.55
CA ARG A 81 11.64 -30.52 32.29
C ARG A 81 10.82 -29.43 31.60
N TYR A 82 9.86 -29.80 30.75
CA TYR A 82 9.11 -28.89 29.91
C TYR A 82 7.63 -29.26 29.90
N SER A 83 6.78 -28.24 29.84
CA SER A 83 5.38 -28.39 29.49
C SER A 83 4.99 -27.48 28.33
N MET A 84 3.94 -27.89 27.64
CA MET A 84 3.32 -27.14 26.57
C MET A 84 1.81 -27.27 26.69
N SER A 85 1.08 -26.17 26.51
CA SER A 85 -0.37 -26.17 26.53
C SER A 85 -0.96 -25.47 25.31
N PHE A 86 -2.06 -26.01 24.82
CA PHE A 86 -2.89 -25.47 23.76
C PHE A 86 -4.27 -25.24 24.36
N LYS A 87 -4.73 -23.99 24.40
CA LYS A 87 -6.09 -23.63 24.76
C LYS A 87 -6.79 -23.14 23.50
N LEU A 88 -7.74 -23.95 23.04
CA LEU A 88 -8.54 -23.66 21.86
C LEU A 88 -9.85 -23.03 22.29
N THR A 89 -10.19 -21.89 21.71
CA THR A 89 -11.44 -21.17 21.97
C THR A 89 -12.12 -20.88 20.63
N LEU A 90 -13.25 -21.56 20.37
CA LEU A 90 -14.09 -21.21 19.23
C LEU A 90 -14.89 -19.93 19.57
N ILE A 91 -14.41 -18.78 19.12
CA ILE A 91 -15.03 -17.47 19.38
C ILE A 91 -16.39 -17.39 18.68
N ASN A 92 -16.46 -17.90 17.45
CA ASN A 92 -17.69 -18.05 16.67
C ASN A 92 -17.49 -19.14 15.59
N PRO A 93 -18.51 -19.52 14.79
CA PRO A 93 -18.40 -20.63 13.83
C PRO A 93 -17.29 -20.53 12.76
N TRP A 94 -16.66 -19.37 12.60
CA TRP A 94 -15.63 -19.09 11.59
C TRP A 94 -14.35 -18.49 12.16
N HIS A 95 -14.23 -18.33 13.48
CA HIS A 95 -13.04 -17.79 14.16
C HIS A 95 -12.65 -18.69 15.33
N LEU A 96 -11.47 -19.29 15.20
CA LEU A 96 -10.80 -20.08 16.24
C LEU A 96 -9.58 -19.33 16.75
N GLU A 97 -9.46 -19.23 18.07
CA GLU A 97 -8.23 -18.80 18.75
C GLU A 97 -7.55 -20.00 19.39
N LEU A 98 -6.24 -20.09 19.19
CA LEU A 98 -5.39 -21.10 19.78
C LEU A 98 -4.27 -20.40 20.56
N GLU A 99 -4.43 -20.33 21.88
CA GLU A 99 -3.41 -19.85 22.81
C GLU A 99 -2.43 -20.99 23.10
N ILE A 100 -1.14 -20.73 22.88
CA ILE A 100 -0.06 -21.72 22.99
C ILE A 100 0.96 -21.21 23.99
N THR A 101 1.30 -22.01 25.00
CA THR A 101 2.26 -21.65 26.04
C THR A 101 3.23 -22.79 26.34
N THR A 102 4.45 -22.46 26.77
CA THR A 102 5.45 -23.42 27.28
C THR A 102 6.08 -22.94 28.59
N SER A 103 6.49 -23.88 29.46
CA SER A 103 6.85 -23.60 30.86
C SER A 103 8.25 -23.08 31.16
N ALA A 104 9.16 -23.07 30.18
CA ALA A 104 10.58 -22.73 30.39
C ALA A 104 11.05 -21.62 29.45
N ALA A 105 12.17 -20.98 29.79
CA ALA A 105 12.86 -20.03 28.90
C ALA A 105 13.29 -20.76 27.61
N GLY A 106 12.68 -20.41 26.49
CA GLY A 106 12.87 -21.05 25.20
C GLY A 106 11.87 -20.56 24.16
N PHE A 107 11.82 -21.24 23.03
CA PHE A 107 11.02 -20.90 21.86
C PHE A 107 10.00 -22.00 21.54
N LEU A 108 8.92 -21.63 20.87
CA LEU A 108 7.87 -22.55 20.45
C LEU A 108 8.10 -23.01 19.01
N ARG A 109 7.89 -24.30 18.74
CA ARG A 109 7.69 -24.82 17.38
C ARG A 109 6.30 -25.36 17.24
N ILE A 110 5.60 -24.88 16.22
CA ILE A 110 4.27 -25.35 15.83
C ILE A 110 4.40 -25.96 14.45
N THR A 111 3.90 -27.18 14.29
CA THR A 111 3.93 -27.92 13.03
C THR A 111 2.52 -28.32 12.65
N TRP A 112 2.15 -28.09 11.40
CA TRP A 112 0.91 -28.59 10.82
C TRP A 112 1.11 -29.11 9.41
N HIS A 113 0.22 -30.01 9.01
CA HIS A 113 0.16 -30.57 7.67
C HIS A 113 -1.00 -29.98 6.89
N THR A 114 -0.82 -29.94 5.58
CA THR A 114 -1.65 -29.26 4.59
C THR A 114 -1.85 -30.14 3.36
N PRO A 115 -2.95 -30.00 2.60
CA PRO A 115 -3.05 -30.59 1.28
C PRO A 115 -1.90 -30.17 0.36
N SER A 116 -1.48 -31.07 -0.56
CA SER A 116 -0.31 -30.84 -1.44
C SER A 116 -0.48 -29.72 -2.45
N GLU A 117 -1.71 -29.31 -2.71
CA GLU A 117 -2.10 -28.26 -3.64
C GLU A 117 -2.44 -26.92 -2.97
N GLU A 118 -2.29 -26.84 -1.65
CA GLU A 118 -2.57 -25.62 -0.89
C GLU A 118 -1.56 -24.51 -1.25
N LEU A 119 -2.08 -23.37 -1.68
CA LEU A 119 -1.32 -22.15 -1.97
C LEU A 119 -1.42 -21.18 -0.80
N TRP A 120 -0.29 -20.53 -0.52
CA TRP A 120 -0.09 -19.67 0.65
C TRP A 120 0.44 -18.32 0.19
N GLN A 121 -0.15 -17.25 0.71
CA GLN A 121 0.19 -15.88 0.34
C GLN A 121 0.04 -14.93 1.52
N GLY A 122 0.56 -13.71 1.39
CA GLY A 122 0.61 -12.72 2.46
C GLY A 122 1.98 -12.72 3.09
N PHE A 123 2.04 -12.88 4.41
CA PHE A 123 3.22 -12.78 5.26
C PHE A 123 3.83 -11.39 5.34
N GLY A 124 2.99 -10.37 5.18
CA GLY A 124 3.43 -8.98 5.12
C GLY A 124 3.62 -8.52 3.69
N GLU A 125 4.61 -7.67 3.50
CA GLU A 125 5.04 -7.16 2.21
C GLU A 125 6.24 -7.97 1.69
N HIS A 126 6.13 -8.53 0.48
CA HIS A 126 7.17 -9.34 -0.13
C HIS A 126 7.42 -8.99 -1.59
N THR A 127 8.69 -8.81 -1.90
CA THR A 127 9.18 -8.64 -3.26
C THR A 127 9.24 -10.00 -3.99
N HIS A 128 9.35 -9.97 -5.32
CA HIS A 128 9.52 -11.12 -6.23
C HIS A 128 8.28 -11.99 -6.50
N SER A 129 7.50 -12.33 -5.47
CA SER A 129 6.35 -13.22 -5.62
C SER A 129 5.33 -12.98 -4.51
N ILE A 130 4.04 -13.04 -4.86
CA ILE A 130 2.93 -13.00 -3.89
C ILE A 130 2.94 -14.21 -2.94
N ARG A 131 3.63 -15.28 -3.36
CA ARG A 131 3.91 -16.46 -2.52
C ARG A 131 5.28 -16.29 -1.84
N PRO A 132 5.38 -16.56 -0.53
CA PRO A 132 6.65 -16.52 0.17
C PRO A 132 7.57 -17.66 -0.29
N PRO A 133 8.88 -17.58 0.00
CA PRO A 133 9.78 -18.72 -0.18
C PRO A 133 9.46 -19.86 0.78
N ALA A 134 10.04 -21.03 0.50
CA ALA A 134 9.92 -22.18 1.39
C ALA A 134 10.51 -21.94 2.79
N GLN A 135 11.49 -21.05 2.94
CA GLN A 135 12.10 -20.70 4.23
C GLN A 135 12.43 -19.22 4.29
N PHE A 136 11.97 -18.54 5.33
CA PHE A 136 12.21 -17.13 5.61
C PHE A 136 11.84 -16.83 7.07
N ASP A 137 12.08 -15.59 7.49
CA ASP A 137 11.69 -15.13 8.82
C ASP A 137 10.70 -13.97 8.70
N SER A 138 9.65 -13.96 9.54
CA SER A 138 8.93 -12.72 9.85
C SER A 138 9.77 -11.92 10.83
N TRP A 139 10.42 -10.91 10.28
CA TRP A 139 11.36 -10.02 10.95
C TRP A 139 11.41 -8.73 10.12
N VAL A 140 11.08 -7.61 10.77
CA VAL A 140 11.15 -6.29 10.14
C VAL A 140 12.62 -5.96 9.96
N GLU A 141 13.05 -5.71 8.73
CA GLU A 141 14.41 -5.30 8.43
C GLU A 141 14.39 -4.49 7.14
N GLU A 142 15.54 -4.00 6.74
CA GLU A 142 15.66 -3.34 5.46
C GLU A 142 15.30 -4.23 4.28
N GLY A 143 14.76 -3.61 3.24
CA GLY A 143 14.39 -4.26 2.00
C GLY A 143 15.59 -4.78 1.19
N PRO A 144 15.32 -5.43 0.06
CA PRO A 144 16.33 -6.12 -0.74
C PRO A 144 17.24 -5.19 -1.58
N VAL A 145 17.89 -4.21 -0.95
CA VAL A 145 18.72 -3.21 -1.66
C VAL A 145 19.90 -3.85 -2.41
N GLY A 146 20.04 -3.55 -3.71
CA GLY A 146 21.26 -3.78 -4.48
C GLY A 146 21.51 -5.24 -4.86
N LEU A 147 20.47 -6.06 -4.96
CA LEU A 147 20.58 -7.51 -5.18
C LEU A 147 20.59 -7.96 -6.65
N GLY A 148 20.73 -7.04 -7.62
CA GLY A 148 20.82 -7.36 -9.06
C GLY A 148 21.85 -8.44 -9.39
N TRP A 149 21.80 -9.04 -10.59
CA TRP A 149 22.51 -10.29 -10.95
C TRP A 149 24.04 -10.32 -10.71
N LEU A 150 24.72 -9.17 -10.58
CA LEU A 150 26.14 -9.06 -10.23
C LEU A 150 26.43 -9.02 -8.72
N SER A 151 25.42 -8.76 -7.89
CA SER A 151 25.52 -8.75 -6.42
C SER A 151 25.84 -10.13 -5.84
N GLY A 152 25.73 -11.21 -6.63
CA GLY A 152 26.04 -12.57 -6.20
C GLY A 152 27.44 -12.74 -5.59
N TRP A 153 28.45 -11.96 -6.02
CA TRP A 153 29.76 -11.96 -5.36
C TRP A 153 29.76 -11.14 -4.06
N LEU A 154 29.10 -9.98 -4.04
CA LEU A 154 29.03 -9.08 -2.89
C LEU A 154 28.26 -9.72 -1.72
N LYS A 155 27.25 -10.55 -2.03
CA LYS A 155 26.51 -11.37 -1.04
C LYS A 155 27.42 -12.31 -0.24
N LYS A 156 28.57 -12.72 -0.81
CA LYS A 156 29.56 -13.58 -0.14
C LYS A 156 30.64 -12.79 0.60
N ALA A 157 30.75 -11.48 0.38
CA ALA A 157 31.65 -10.64 1.14
C ALA A 157 31.10 -10.45 2.57
N PRO A 158 31.90 -10.70 3.63
CA PRO A 158 31.45 -10.56 5.01
C PRO A 158 31.25 -9.10 5.44
N PHE A 159 31.82 -8.14 4.71
CA PHE A 159 31.85 -6.71 5.05
C PHE A 159 30.78 -5.86 4.32
N VAL A 160 29.88 -6.49 3.55
CA VAL A 160 28.78 -5.80 2.88
C VAL A 160 27.53 -5.93 3.75
N PRO A 161 27.10 -4.87 4.44
CA PRO A 161 26.04 -4.91 5.43
C PRO A 161 24.68 -4.77 4.76
N PHE A 162 24.38 -5.52 3.70
CA PHE A 162 23.03 -5.52 3.11
C PHE A 162 22.30 -6.81 3.48
N PRO A 163 20.97 -6.74 3.73
CA PRO A 163 20.13 -7.90 3.95
C PRO A 163 20.35 -8.92 2.84
N LYS A 164 20.57 -10.18 3.24
CA LYS A 164 20.98 -11.24 2.30
C LYS A 164 19.79 -12.08 1.90
N GLY A 165 19.34 -11.89 0.67
CA GLY A 165 18.31 -12.72 0.06
C GLY A 165 17.18 -11.86 -0.49
N PRO A 166 16.28 -12.41 -1.30
CA PRO A 166 15.27 -11.63 -1.98
C PRO A 166 14.03 -11.29 -1.13
N TYR A 167 13.95 -11.73 0.12
CA TYR A 167 12.75 -11.61 0.96
C TYR A 167 12.86 -10.79 2.28
N PRO A 168 13.99 -10.14 2.63
CA PRO A 168 14.00 -9.06 3.61
C PRO A 168 12.93 -8.01 3.26
N SER A 169 12.27 -7.48 4.29
CA SER A 169 11.17 -6.54 4.09
C SER A 169 10.96 -5.67 5.33
N TYR A 170 10.61 -4.41 5.05
CA TYR A 170 10.21 -3.42 6.05
C TYR A 170 8.95 -3.83 6.80
N ALA A 171 8.12 -4.67 6.19
CA ALA A 171 6.84 -5.09 6.76
C ALA A 171 6.59 -6.59 6.60
N SER A 172 7.57 -7.44 6.93
CA SER A 172 7.39 -8.90 7.02
C SER A 172 6.58 -9.26 8.27
N MET A 173 5.43 -9.93 8.14
CA MET A 173 4.43 -10.11 9.21
C MET A 173 3.92 -11.56 9.30
N PRO A 174 3.49 -12.05 10.47
CA PRO A 174 3.06 -13.43 10.62
C PRO A 174 1.57 -13.62 10.32
N LEU A 175 1.09 -13.14 9.17
CA LEU A 175 -0.30 -13.20 8.73
C LEU A 175 -0.37 -13.71 7.29
N TRP A 176 -1.20 -14.71 7.01
CA TRP A 176 -1.29 -15.31 5.68
C TRP A 176 -2.71 -15.70 5.30
N LEU A 177 -2.92 -15.89 4.01
CA LEU A 177 -4.11 -16.48 3.42
C LEU A 177 -3.77 -17.79 2.71
N SER A 178 -4.67 -18.74 2.85
CA SER A 178 -4.59 -20.08 2.27
C SER A 178 -5.71 -20.33 1.25
N SER A 179 -5.36 -21.00 0.15
CA SER A 179 -6.34 -21.49 -0.82
C SER A 179 -7.24 -22.61 -0.29
N ALA A 180 -6.95 -23.18 0.88
CA ALA A 180 -7.83 -24.14 1.57
C ALA A 180 -9.03 -23.47 2.26
N GLY A 181 -9.19 -22.15 2.15
CA GLY A 181 -10.38 -21.44 2.63
C GLY A 181 -10.24 -20.81 4.01
N TYR A 182 -9.02 -20.43 4.40
CA TYR A 182 -8.77 -19.72 5.65
C TYR A 182 -7.68 -18.65 5.55
N SER A 183 -7.70 -17.72 6.49
CA SER A 183 -6.60 -16.83 6.85
C SER A 183 -6.19 -17.14 8.28
N ALA A 184 -4.92 -16.91 8.60
CA ALA A 184 -4.43 -17.08 9.96
C ALA A 184 -3.26 -16.15 10.26
N TRP A 185 -3.07 -15.86 11.56
CA TRP A 185 -1.93 -15.06 12.01
C TRP A 185 -1.53 -15.37 13.46
N PHE A 186 -0.27 -15.06 13.77
CA PHE A 186 0.24 -15.05 15.14
C PHE A 186 0.21 -13.64 15.74
N THR A 187 -0.09 -13.53 17.04
CA THR A 187 -0.06 -12.24 17.78
C THR A 187 1.32 -11.86 18.33
N SER A 188 2.37 -12.60 17.94
CA SER A 188 3.74 -12.44 18.45
C SER A 188 4.45 -11.25 17.78
N PHE A 189 5.30 -10.56 18.54
CA PHE A 189 6.25 -9.55 18.04
C PHE A 189 7.66 -10.11 17.91
N GLU A 190 7.90 -11.28 18.47
CA GLU A 190 9.17 -11.98 18.41
C GLU A 190 9.40 -12.51 16.99
N ARG A 191 10.65 -12.81 16.67
CA ARG A 191 11.02 -13.39 15.37
C ARG A 191 10.28 -14.72 15.16
N ILE A 192 9.73 -14.89 13.97
CA ILE A 192 9.12 -16.15 13.55
C ILE A 192 9.90 -16.69 12.37
N ARG A 193 10.43 -17.91 12.49
CA ARG A 193 11.06 -18.63 11.39
C ARG A 193 10.10 -19.61 10.76
N TRP A 194 9.92 -19.48 9.45
CA TRP A 194 9.03 -20.32 8.66
C TRP A 194 9.79 -21.42 7.92
N ASN A 195 9.20 -22.60 7.89
CA ASN A 195 9.56 -23.68 6.97
C ASN A 195 8.28 -24.24 6.35
N LEU A 196 8.03 -23.87 5.09
CA LEU A 196 6.83 -24.15 4.32
C LEU A 196 7.19 -25.10 3.16
N THR A 197 7.42 -26.37 3.45
CA THR A 197 7.90 -27.36 2.48
C THR A 197 6.86 -28.45 2.21
N HIS A 198 6.53 -28.66 0.92
CA HIS A 198 5.55 -29.67 0.48
C HIS A 198 4.20 -29.54 1.18
N THR A 199 3.84 -30.48 2.04
CA THR A 199 2.63 -30.49 2.88
C THR A 199 2.91 -30.11 4.33
N LYS A 200 4.18 -30.11 4.74
CA LYS A 200 4.59 -29.77 6.10
C LYS A 200 4.79 -28.27 6.23
N ARG A 201 4.23 -27.70 7.30
CA ARG A 201 4.34 -26.29 7.63
C ARG A 201 4.83 -26.18 9.06
N GLN A 202 5.79 -25.29 9.28
CA GLN A 202 6.38 -25.11 10.59
C GLN A 202 6.64 -23.64 10.85
N ALA A 203 6.20 -23.16 12.02
CA ALA A 203 6.54 -21.87 12.57
C ALA A 203 7.38 -22.08 13.83
N THR A 204 8.59 -21.51 13.87
CA THR A 204 9.41 -21.44 15.08
C THR A 204 9.41 -20.02 15.61
N ILE A 205 8.74 -19.80 16.73
CA ILE A 205 8.44 -18.49 17.30
C ILE A 205 9.36 -18.28 18.48
N TRP A 206 10.09 -17.16 18.47
CA TRP A 206 11.05 -16.83 19.52
C TRP A 206 10.42 -16.28 20.81
N SER A 207 9.30 -16.89 21.21
CA SER A 207 8.53 -16.56 22.40
C SER A 207 8.13 -17.85 23.14
N THR A 208 7.83 -17.73 24.43
CA THR A 208 7.28 -18.80 25.25
C THR A 208 5.75 -18.87 25.19
N MET A 209 5.11 -17.85 24.60
CA MET A 209 3.68 -17.87 24.32
C MET A 209 3.35 -17.23 22.99
N THR A 210 2.25 -17.63 22.38
CA THR A 210 1.66 -16.94 21.24
C THR A 210 0.18 -17.28 21.14
N THR A 211 -0.58 -16.51 20.38
CA THR A 211 -1.93 -16.85 19.96
C THR A 211 -1.97 -16.99 18.45
N LEU A 212 -2.44 -18.13 17.97
CA LEU A 212 -2.78 -18.36 16.56
C LEU A 212 -4.27 -18.09 16.37
N HIS A 213 -4.60 -17.13 15.51
CA HIS A 213 -5.97 -16.93 15.05
C HIS A 213 -6.16 -17.64 13.71
N ILE A 214 -7.29 -18.31 13.54
CA ILE A 214 -7.69 -18.95 12.29
C ILE A 214 -9.10 -18.47 11.93
N ILE A 215 -9.23 -17.92 10.73
CA ILE A 215 -10.45 -17.34 10.18
C ILE A 215 -10.83 -18.08 8.92
N THR A 216 -12.03 -18.64 8.84
CA THR A 216 -12.51 -19.32 7.62
C THR A 216 -13.58 -18.55 6.89
N GLY A 217 -13.77 -18.86 5.61
CA GLY A 217 -14.80 -18.28 4.75
C GLY A 217 -15.18 -19.23 3.63
N GLN A 218 -16.30 -18.94 2.96
CA GLN A 218 -16.73 -19.71 1.78
C GLN A 218 -16.00 -19.23 0.53
N THR A 219 -15.69 -17.94 0.45
CA THR A 219 -14.91 -17.32 -0.62
C THR A 219 -13.70 -16.55 -0.06
N PRO A 220 -12.65 -16.28 -0.87
CA PRO A 220 -11.56 -15.40 -0.45
C PRO A 220 -12.02 -14.03 0.05
N LYS A 221 -13.05 -13.43 -0.58
CA LYS A 221 -13.62 -12.16 -0.10
C LYS A 221 -14.21 -12.29 1.31
N ASP A 222 -14.93 -13.37 1.59
CA ASP A 222 -15.48 -13.61 2.95
C ASP A 222 -14.36 -13.75 3.99
N ILE A 223 -13.27 -14.44 3.63
CA ILE A 223 -12.10 -14.60 4.51
C ILE A 223 -11.49 -13.23 4.83
N PHE A 224 -11.29 -12.38 3.82
CA PHE A 224 -10.78 -11.03 4.00
C PHE A 224 -11.69 -10.19 4.90
N SER A 225 -13.00 -10.16 4.60
CA SER A 225 -13.96 -9.40 5.42
C SER A 225 -13.97 -9.88 6.88
N ARG A 226 -13.93 -11.19 7.11
CA ARG A 226 -13.84 -11.76 8.46
C ARG A 226 -12.50 -11.45 9.13
N GLN A 227 -11.38 -11.55 8.41
CA GLN A 227 -10.05 -11.20 8.92
C GLN A 227 -10.04 -9.77 9.45
N PHE A 228 -10.50 -8.79 8.66
CA PHE A 228 -10.51 -7.38 9.07
C PHE A 228 -11.66 -7.01 10.01
N SER A 229 -12.69 -7.85 10.14
CA SER A 229 -13.64 -7.72 11.25
C SER A 229 -12.99 -8.01 12.61
N VAL A 230 -11.93 -8.84 12.64
CA VAL A 230 -11.16 -9.18 13.84
C VAL A 230 -9.97 -8.24 14.03
N LEU A 231 -9.20 -7.98 12.98
CA LEU A 231 -8.01 -7.11 13.03
C LEU A 231 -8.34 -5.61 13.06
N GLY A 232 -9.60 -5.24 12.80
CA GLY A 232 -10.04 -3.88 12.59
C GLY A 232 -9.76 -3.37 11.16
N PRO A 233 -10.55 -2.39 10.69
CA PRO A 233 -10.41 -1.85 9.34
C PRO A 233 -9.16 -0.97 9.21
N PRO A 234 -8.60 -0.81 8.00
CA PRO A 234 -7.49 0.10 7.79
C PRO A 234 -7.88 1.56 8.08
N ALA A 235 -6.92 2.35 8.53
CA ALA A 235 -7.07 3.79 8.70
C ALA A 235 -7.44 4.45 7.37
N SER A 236 -8.49 5.29 7.39
CA SER A 236 -8.91 6.05 6.22
C SER A 236 -7.92 7.16 5.86
N VAL A 237 -7.89 7.54 4.58
CA VAL A 237 -7.15 8.71 4.08
C VAL A 237 -8.11 9.86 3.76
N PRO A 238 -7.70 11.13 3.92
CA PRO A 238 -8.46 12.26 3.41
C PRO A 238 -8.48 12.26 1.87
N SER A 239 -9.48 12.91 1.28
CA SER A 239 -9.71 12.88 -0.17
C SER A 239 -8.50 13.30 -1.00
N TRP A 240 -7.78 14.34 -0.57
CA TRP A 240 -6.59 14.86 -1.26
C TRP A 240 -5.44 13.85 -1.34
N ALA A 241 -5.43 12.82 -0.48
CA ALA A 241 -4.42 11.77 -0.51
C ALA A 241 -4.52 10.88 -1.77
N LEU A 242 -5.72 10.78 -2.35
CA LEU A 242 -6.03 9.96 -3.54
C LEU A 242 -5.86 10.73 -4.86
N ALA A 243 -5.11 11.83 -4.83
CA ALA A 243 -4.66 12.56 -6.01
C ALA A 243 -3.13 12.52 -6.10
N PRO A 244 -2.51 12.90 -7.24
CA PRO A 244 -1.07 12.76 -7.41
C PRO A 244 -0.26 13.63 -6.44
N TRP A 245 0.85 13.08 -5.94
CA TRP A 245 1.80 13.77 -5.05
C TRP A 245 3.13 13.98 -5.77
N ASN A 246 3.69 15.18 -5.62
CA ASN A 246 4.96 15.54 -6.23
C ASN A 246 5.99 15.92 -5.16
N ASP A 247 7.16 15.33 -5.23
CA ASP A 247 8.28 15.69 -4.37
C ASP A 247 9.03 16.92 -4.90
N SER A 248 9.60 17.69 -3.98
CA SER A 248 10.50 18.80 -4.26
C SER A 248 11.64 18.81 -3.25
N ILE A 249 12.84 19.03 -3.75
CA ILE A 249 14.06 19.24 -2.96
C ILE A 249 14.77 20.51 -3.43
N ARG A 250 15.81 20.94 -2.73
CA ARG A 250 16.59 22.17 -2.97
C ARG A 250 15.84 23.46 -2.62
N GLY A 251 15.07 23.40 -1.54
CA GLY A 251 14.56 24.60 -0.87
C GLY A 251 13.28 25.22 -1.45
N GLN A 252 12.84 26.27 -0.76
CA GLN A 252 11.56 26.95 -0.93
C GLN A 252 11.31 27.47 -2.35
N ALA A 253 12.35 27.99 -3.00
CA ALA A 253 12.22 28.54 -4.35
C ALA A 253 11.86 27.46 -5.37
N ARG A 254 12.37 26.23 -5.20
CA ARG A 254 12.06 25.11 -6.10
C ARG A 254 10.65 24.59 -5.86
N ALA A 255 10.23 24.45 -4.59
CA ALA A 255 8.86 24.07 -4.25
C ALA A 255 7.82 25.05 -4.82
N THR A 256 8.09 26.36 -4.72
CA THR A 256 7.22 27.40 -5.30
C THR A 256 7.13 27.30 -6.82
N ARG A 257 8.28 27.10 -7.51
CA ARG A 257 8.30 26.92 -8.96
C ARG A 257 7.56 25.66 -9.40
N LEU A 258 7.71 24.56 -8.67
CA LEU A 258 7.01 23.31 -8.95
C LEU A 258 5.49 23.49 -8.84
N ALA A 259 5.01 24.10 -7.75
CA ALA A 259 3.59 24.38 -7.57
C ALA A 259 3.02 25.22 -8.73
N HIS A 260 3.72 26.30 -9.09
CA HIS A 260 3.33 27.14 -10.23
C HIS A 260 3.35 26.36 -11.55
N PHE A 261 4.38 25.54 -11.78
CA PHE A 261 4.54 24.73 -12.97
C PHE A 261 3.39 23.72 -13.13
N LEU A 262 3.03 22.99 -12.08
CA LEU A 262 1.93 22.03 -12.10
C LEU A 262 0.59 22.73 -12.42
N ARG A 263 0.35 23.90 -11.82
CA ARG A 263 -0.88 24.68 -12.07
C ARG A 263 -0.91 25.27 -13.48
N SER A 264 0.19 25.85 -13.96
CA SER A 264 0.26 26.46 -15.29
C SER A 264 0.13 25.43 -16.42
N HIS A 265 0.64 24.21 -16.22
CA HIS A 265 0.53 23.10 -17.16
C HIS A 265 -0.75 22.26 -16.98
N ARG A 266 -1.64 22.64 -16.05
CA ARG A 266 -2.88 21.92 -15.74
C ARG A 266 -2.63 20.43 -15.46
N ILE A 267 -1.61 20.17 -14.65
CA ILE A 267 -1.26 18.83 -14.16
C ILE A 267 -1.92 18.65 -12.80
N PRO A 268 -2.85 17.69 -12.64
CA PRO A 268 -3.46 17.42 -11.34
C PRO A 268 -2.41 17.00 -10.33
N SER A 269 -2.44 17.64 -9.17
CA SER A 269 -1.59 17.32 -8.03
C SER A 269 -2.16 18.00 -6.80
N SER A 270 -2.19 17.25 -5.69
CA SER A 270 -2.76 17.68 -4.41
C SER A 270 -1.69 17.88 -3.33
N VAL A 271 -0.47 17.39 -3.54
CA VAL A 271 0.58 17.36 -2.51
C VAL A 271 1.91 17.83 -3.09
N ILE A 272 2.58 18.72 -2.36
CA ILE A 272 4.01 18.96 -2.48
C ILE A 272 4.70 18.38 -1.26
N TRP A 273 5.61 17.43 -1.47
CA TRP A 273 6.39 16.80 -0.42
C TRP A 273 7.83 17.32 -0.42
N ILE A 274 8.31 17.84 0.71
CA ILE A 274 9.65 18.40 0.88
C ILE A 274 10.41 17.65 1.98
N GLU A 275 11.12 16.60 1.61
CA GLU A 275 11.88 15.83 2.60
C GLU A 275 13.05 16.66 3.18
N ASP A 276 13.70 17.50 2.38
CA ASP A 276 14.88 18.28 2.78
C ASP A 276 14.58 19.55 3.60
N TRP A 277 13.37 19.65 4.17
CA TRP A 277 12.96 20.77 5.03
C TRP A 277 13.90 21.00 6.22
N MET A 278 14.59 19.93 6.65
CA MET A 278 15.60 19.93 7.70
C MET A 278 17.04 19.89 7.20
N GLY A 279 17.28 20.24 5.93
CA GLY A 279 18.62 20.28 5.35
C GLY A 279 18.98 19.06 4.52
N SER A 280 19.86 19.27 3.54
CA SER A 280 20.34 18.23 2.64
C SER A 280 21.75 18.53 2.15
N ASN A 281 22.37 17.53 1.55
CA ASN A 281 23.63 17.65 0.83
C ASN A 281 23.48 17.05 -0.57
N GLU A 282 24.19 17.64 -1.52
CA GLU A 282 24.22 17.16 -2.89
C GLU A 282 25.63 17.28 -3.46
N ASN A 283 26.02 16.30 -4.28
CA ASN A 283 27.15 16.43 -5.19
C ASN A 283 26.71 16.08 -6.62
N ARG A 284 27.62 16.14 -7.59
CA ARG A 284 27.32 15.86 -9.01
C ARG A 284 26.68 14.49 -9.28
N ARG A 285 26.75 13.55 -8.33
CA ARG A 285 26.25 12.17 -8.48
C ARG A 285 25.07 11.82 -7.59
N ARG A 286 24.95 12.43 -6.40
CA ARG A 286 24.07 11.97 -5.33
C ARG A 286 23.46 13.11 -4.53
N PHE A 287 22.30 12.81 -3.95
CA PHE A 287 21.56 13.62 -3.00
C PHE A 287 21.33 12.81 -1.71
N TRP A 288 21.39 13.44 -0.54
CA TRP A 288 21.06 12.80 0.74
C TRP A 288 20.68 13.83 1.82
N MET A 289 19.76 13.44 2.71
CA MET A 289 19.29 14.25 3.84
C MET A 289 20.12 14.03 5.09
N ARG A 290 21.15 14.84 5.33
CA ARG A 290 21.94 14.84 6.57
C ARG A 290 22.44 16.25 6.90
N PRO A 291 22.63 16.59 8.19
CA PRO A 291 22.31 15.79 9.38
C PRO A 291 20.80 15.68 9.64
N LEU A 292 20.35 14.61 10.29
CA LEU A 292 18.98 14.43 10.81
C LEU A 292 18.80 15.28 12.07
N LYS A 293 18.59 16.59 11.88
CA LYS A 293 18.46 17.58 12.96
C LYS A 293 17.03 17.82 13.43
N HIS A 294 16.02 17.40 12.65
CA HIS A 294 14.59 17.60 12.92
C HIS A 294 14.18 19.06 13.23
N THR A 295 14.93 19.99 12.68
CA THR A 295 14.67 21.43 12.77
C THR A 295 14.80 22.04 11.38
N VAL A 296 14.00 23.09 11.13
CA VAL A 296 13.96 23.73 9.81
C VAL A 296 15.33 24.24 9.40
N ASP A 297 15.70 23.98 8.15
CA ASP A 297 16.84 24.60 7.52
C ASP A 297 16.44 25.95 6.95
N THR A 298 16.79 27.03 7.65
CA THR A 298 16.40 28.40 7.26
C THR A 298 17.19 28.93 6.06
N GLU A 299 18.25 28.26 5.62
CA GLU A 299 18.93 28.61 4.37
C GLU A 299 18.15 28.07 3.17
N LEU A 300 17.72 26.81 3.24
CA LEU A 300 16.87 26.20 2.20
C LEU A 300 15.42 26.73 2.24
N TYR A 301 14.86 26.94 3.42
CA TYR A 301 13.46 27.30 3.65
C TYR A 301 13.33 28.51 4.60
N PRO A 302 13.78 29.71 4.18
CA PRO A 302 13.82 30.91 5.04
C PRO A 302 12.44 31.36 5.54
N HIS A 303 11.37 31.07 4.79
CA HIS A 303 10.01 31.47 5.13
C HIS A 303 9.02 30.31 4.94
N LEU A 304 9.33 29.14 5.50
CA LEU A 304 8.51 27.93 5.35
C LEU A 304 7.01 28.13 5.69
N PRO A 305 6.60 28.85 6.75
CA PRO A 305 5.18 29.13 6.99
C PRO A 305 4.51 29.94 5.88
N GLN A 306 5.25 30.81 5.19
CA GLN A 306 4.74 31.55 4.03
C GLN A 306 4.61 30.62 2.81
N LEU A 307 5.58 29.74 2.60
CA LEU A 307 5.50 28.71 1.56
C LEU A 307 4.25 27.84 1.77
N ALA A 308 4.05 27.32 2.99
CA ALA A 308 2.88 26.50 3.32
C ALA A 308 1.57 27.20 2.98
N ARG A 309 1.38 28.45 3.45
CA ARG A 309 0.19 29.26 3.10
C ARG A 309 0.01 29.42 1.60
N THR A 310 1.08 29.73 0.87
CA THR A 310 1.05 29.90 -0.60
C THR A 310 0.65 28.61 -1.32
N LEU A 311 1.12 27.46 -0.83
CA LEU A 311 0.77 26.15 -1.34
C LEU A 311 -0.70 25.80 -1.03
N HIS A 312 -1.16 26.07 0.19
CA HIS A 312 -2.55 25.87 0.59
C HIS A 312 -3.53 26.72 -0.22
N GLU A 313 -3.20 27.99 -0.47
CA GLU A 313 -3.99 28.90 -1.33
C GLU A 313 -4.11 28.38 -2.77
N GLN A 314 -3.12 27.61 -3.24
CA GLN A 314 -3.11 26.95 -4.54
C GLN A 314 -3.73 25.54 -4.51
N GLY A 315 -4.27 25.10 -3.38
CA GLY A 315 -4.90 23.78 -3.20
C GLY A 315 -3.92 22.63 -3.07
N PHE A 316 -2.66 22.89 -2.67
CA PHE A 316 -1.71 21.84 -2.32
C PHE A 316 -1.67 21.64 -0.81
N ARG A 317 -1.48 20.40 -0.37
CA ARG A 317 -1.03 20.05 0.98
C ARG A 317 0.48 19.96 1.00
N LEU A 318 1.08 20.29 2.15
CA LEU A 318 2.51 20.26 2.34
C LEU A 318 2.90 19.08 3.23
N LEU A 319 3.73 18.18 2.72
CA LEU A 319 4.26 17.05 3.50
C LEU A 319 5.75 17.25 3.82
N GLY A 320 6.16 16.83 5.03
CA GLY A 320 7.54 16.82 5.50
C GLY A 320 8.14 15.41 5.64
N TYR A 321 9.13 15.27 6.51
CA TYR A 321 9.83 14.01 6.79
C TYR A 321 10.26 13.94 8.27
N PHE A 322 10.11 12.76 8.87
CA PHE A 322 10.60 12.41 10.21
C PHE A 322 11.10 10.96 10.26
N CYS A 323 12.01 10.71 11.20
CA CYS A 323 12.52 9.40 11.57
C CYS A 323 12.87 9.41 13.08
N PRO A 324 12.96 8.26 13.76
CA PRO A 324 13.31 8.18 15.17
C PRO A 324 14.80 8.44 15.46
N GLU A 325 15.67 8.44 14.45
CA GLU A 325 17.08 8.72 14.58
C GLU A 325 17.42 10.21 14.62
N ILE A 326 18.35 10.61 15.49
CA ILE A 326 18.83 11.98 15.66
C ILE A 326 20.35 12.00 15.47
N THR A 327 20.86 12.80 14.53
CA THR A 327 22.30 12.82 14.21
C THR A 327 23.14 13.31 15.40
N TYR A 328 24.21 12.58 15.69
CA TYR A 328 25.16 12.89 16.76
C TYR A 328 25.71 14.31 16.63
N GLY A 329 25.77 15.03 17.75
CA GLY A 329 26.35 16.38 17.83
C GLY A 329 25.43 17.52 17.42
N THR A 330 24.20 17.23 16.95
CA THR A 330 23.16 18.26 16.76
C THR A 330 22.62 18.76 18.10
N ASP A 331 21.98 19.94 18.11
CA ASP A 331 21.38 20.49 19.34
C ASP A 331 20.28 19.57 19.90
N LEU A 332 19.45 19.02 19.03
CA LEU A 332 18.41 18.07 19.41
C LEU A 332 18.99 16.78 20.02
N TYR A 333 20.12 16.29 19.52
CA TYR A 333 20.80 15.14 20.11
C TYR A 333 21.29 15.45 21.54
N ARG A 334 21.86 16.64 21.76
CA ARG A 334 22.27 17.05 23.11
C ARG A 334 21.08 17.21 24.04
N GLN A 335 19.95 17.72 23.55
CA GLN A 335 18.70 17.79 24.30
C GLN A 335 18.19 16.38 24.66
N ALA A 336 18.14 15.46 23.69
CA ALA A 336 17.71 14.09 23.90
C ALA A 336 18.58 13.33 24.91
N LEU A 337 19.89 13.59 24.92
CA LEU A 337 20.81 13.08 25.94
C LEU A 337 20.49 13.64 27.33
N ASN A 338 20.28 14.95 27.44
CA ASN A 338 19.99 15.60 28.73
C ASN A 338 18.64 15.16 29.31
N ASP A 339 17.66 14.91 28.44
CA ASP A 339 16.31 14.47 28.82
C ASP A 339 16.20 12.95 28.97
N ASP A 340 17.31 12.22 28.80
CA ASP A 340 17.42 10.77 28.97
C ASP A 340 16.47 9.92 28.10
N ILE A 341 16.19 10.36 26.87
CA ILE A 341 15.16 9.75 26.00
C ILE A 341 15.72 8.80 24.93
N LEU A 342 17.04 8.56 24.91
CA LEU A 342 17.69 7.75 23.89
C LEU A 342 17.81 6.28 24.30
N VAL A 343 17.76 5.38 23.33
CA VAL A 343 17.98 3.92 23.51
C VAL A 343 19.37 3.65 24.11
N LYS A 344 19.42 2.75 25.09
CA LYS A 344 20.62 2.37 25.83
C LYS A 344 20.89 0.86 25.77
N ASP A 345 22.11 0.47 26.08
CA ASP A 345 22.49 -0.93 26.27
C ASP A 345 22.32 -1.39 27.74
N SER A 346 22.69 -2.64 28.02
CA SER A 346 22.63 -3.23 29.38
C SER A 346 23.56 -2.58 30.41
N LYS A 347 24.47 -1.69 29.99
CA LYS A 347 25.35 -0.91 30.87
C LYS A 347 24.84 0.53 31.06
N ALA A 348 23.62 0.82 30.60
CA ALA A 348 23.00 2.13 30.58
C ALA A 348 23.73 3.18 29.71
N GLU A 349 24.55 2.72 28.74
CA GLU A 349 25.21 3.59 27.78
C GLU A 349 24.35 3.79 26.54
N VAL A 350 24.30 5.02 26.01
CA VAL A 350 23.51 5.32 24.81
C VAL A 350 24.07 4.60 23.60
N MET A 351 23.18 3.87 22.90
CA MET A 351 23.55 3.13 21.70
C MET A 351 23.61 4.04 20.48
N ALA A 352 24.63 3.83 19.64
CA ALA A 352 24.78 4.56 18.39
C ALA A 352 24.30 3.71 17.21
N ILE A 353 23.39 4.26 16.40
CA ILE A 353 22.95 3.67 15.14
C ILE A 353 23.74 4.28 13.98
N ASN A 354 24.44 3.42 13.25
CA ASN A 354 25.28 3.82 12.12
C ASN A 354 24.53 3.66 10.81
N ILE A 355 24.11 4.79 10.22
CA ILE A 355 23.45 4.82 8.91
C ILE A 355 24.40 5.50 7.92
N LEU A 356 24.86 4.73 6.92
CA LEU A 356 25.82 5.17 5.90
C LEU A 356 27.09 5.86 6.47
N GLY A 357 27.58 5.36 7.59
CA GLY A 357 28.80 5.86 8.26
C GLY A 357 28.60 7.09 9.14
N ILE A 358 27.36 7.57 9.31
CA ILE A 358 27.02 8.65 10.22
C ILE A 358 26.36 8.06 11.48
N ARG A 359 26.80 8.54 12.65
CA ARG A 359 26.31 8.11 13.97
C ARG A 359 25.04 8.87 14.35
N HIS A 360 24.06 8.15 14.88
CA HIS A 360 22.81 8.69 15.38
C HIS A 360 22.50 8.10 16.76
N GLY A 361 21.80 8.85 17.60
CA GLY A 361 21.00 8.26 18.68
C GLY A 361 19.62 7.90 18.13
N GLN A 362 18.91 7.00 18.81
CA GLN A 362 17.54 6.64 18.50
C GLN A 362 16.65 6.90 19.71
N ILE A 363 15.45 7.43 19.49
CA ILE A 363 14.47 7.68 20.55
C ILE A 363 14.01 6.32 21.13
N ASP A 364 14.05 6.18 22.45
CA ASP A 364 13.38 5.07 23.14
C ASP A 364 11.87 5.35 23.21
N VAL A 365 11.14 4.85 22.21
CA VAL A 365 9.67 5.03 22.10
C VAL A 365 8.88 4.32 23.20
N THR A 366 9.52 3.53 24.06
CA THR A 366 8.88 2.89 25.22
C THR A 366 8.96 3.74 26.49
N HIS A 367 9.83 4.76 26.51
CA HIS A 367 9.94 5.66 27.65
C HIS A 367 8.62 6.40 27.85
N GLU A 368 8.16 6.49 29.10
CA GLU A 368 6.90 7.17 29.47
C GLU A 368 6.75 8.60 28.92
N ASN A 369 7.86 9.32 28.74
CA ASN A 369 7.89 10.68 28.23
C ASN A 369 8.08 10.77 26.70
N ALA A 370 8.34 9.66 26.00
CA ALA A 370 8.74 9.68 24.59
C ALA A 370 7.68 10.32 23.69
N MET A 371 6.40 10.05 23.95
CA MET A 371 5.29 10.65 23.20
C MET A 371 5.26 12.17 23.41
N ALA A 372 5.22 12.62 24.66
CA ALA A 372 5.17 14.05 25.00
C ALA A 372 6.42 14.79 24.50
N TRP A 373 7.60 14.16 24.62
CA TRP A 373 8.87 14.70 24.14
C TRP A 373 8.86 14.85 22.62
N THR A 374 8.48 13.80 21.88
CA THR A 374 8.37 13.83 20.41
C THR A 374 7.36 14.88 19.95
N HIS A 375 6.19 14.95 20.59
CA HIS A 375 5.18 15.97 20.29
C HIS A 375 5.73 17.38 20.51
N ARG A 376 6.45 17.62 21.62
CA ARG A 376 6.97 18.93 21.98
C ARG A 376 8.13 19.40 21.10
N TYR A 377 9.10 18.54 20.84
CA TYR A 377 10.36 18.93 20.20
C TYR A 377 10.38 18.70 18.69
N LEU A 378 9.57 17.77 18.17
CA LEU A 378 9.55 17.43 16.74
C LEU A 378 8.24 17.88 16.09
N LEU A 379 7.09 17.36 16.57
CA LEU A 379 5.85 17.44 15.79
C LEU A 379 5.11 18.78 15.93
N SER A 380 5.02 19.35 17.14
CA SER A 380 4.36 20.66 17.34
C SER A 380 5.09 21.79 16.61
N PRO A 381 6.45 21.88 16.64
CA PRO A 381 7.18 22.83 15.82
C PRO A 381 6.91 22.64 14.32
N ALA A 382 6.86 21.40 13.82
CA ALA A 382 6.57 21.14 12.43
C ALA A 382 5.12 21.49 12.04
N LEU A 383 4.14 21.24 12.89
CA LEU A 383 2.77 21.68 12.66
C LEU A 383 2.70 23.21 12.52
N ALA A 384 3.44 23.95 13.35
CA ALA A 384 3.53 25.41 13.26
C ALA A 384 4.22 25.91 11.97
N LEU A 385 5.00 25.07 11.28
CA LEU A 385 5.55 25.37 9.96
C LEU A 385 4.52 25.22 8.83
N GLY A 386 3.36 24.62 9.11
CA GLY A 386 2.24 24.48 8.18
C GLY A 386 2.17 23.13 7.45
N PHE A 387 2.83 22.09 7.96
CA PHE A 387 2.71 20.74 7.42
C PHE A 387 1.30 20.15 7.65
N ASP A 388 0.83 19.37 6.67
CA ASP A 388 -0.43 18.59 6.72
C ASP A 388 -0.19 17.10 6.96
N GLY A 389 1.08 16.74 7.13
CA GLY A 389 1.53 15.37 7.10
C GLY A 389 3.02 15.24 6.82
N TRP A 390 3.52 14.02 6.80
CA TRP A 390 4.94 13.74 6.54
C TRP A 390 5.21 12.25 6.33
N MET A 391 6.36 11.93 5.76
CA MET A 391 6.93 10.60 5.86
C MET A 391 7.32 10.33 7.33
N VAL A 392 6.94 9.18 7.85
CA VAL A 392 7.37 8.62 9.14
C VAL A 392 8.24 7.42 8.81
N ASP A 393 9.51 7.71 8.56
CA ASP A 393 10.49 6.75 8.06
C ASP A 393 11.13 5.95 9.20
N PHE A 394 11.81 4.87 8.82
CA PHE A 394 12.49 3.90 9.66
C PHE A 394 11.55 3.18 10.66
N GLY A 395 12.16 2.58 11.69
CA GLY A 395 11.52 1.73 12.71
C GLY A 395 12.11 0.32 12.76
N GLU A 396 12.81 -0.10 11.71
CA GLU A 396 13.39 -1.43 11.49
C GLU A 396 14.82 -1.60 12.04
N TYR A 397 15.35 -0.58 12.73
CA TYR A 397 16.75 -0.52 13.15
C TYR A 397 16.99 -0.66 14.64
N LEU A 398 15.97 -0.99 15.43
CA LEU A 398 16.14 -1.12 16.88
C LEU A 398 17.23 -2.18 17.17
N PRO A 399 18.36 -1.80 17.82
CA PRO A 399 19.44 -2.75 18.10
C PRO A 399 18.97 -3.87 19.03
N LEU A 400 19.41 -5.10 18.79
CA LEU A 400 18.93 -6.25 19.59
C LEU A 400 19.39 -6.23 21.04
N GLU A 401 20.58 -5.70 21.29
CA GLU A 401 21.17 -5.56 22.62
C GLU A 401 20.62 -4.37 23.40
N ALA A 402 19.69 -3.62 22.82
CA ALA A 402 19.02 -2.52 23.51
C ALA A 402 18.32 -3.00 24.78
N GLN A 403 18.38 -2.18 25.82
CA GLN A 403 17.58 -2.28 27.02
C GLN A 403 16.66 -1.05 27.05
N LEU A 404 15.36 -1.29 26.88
CA LEU A 404 14.36 -0.24 26.78
C LEU A 404 13.81 0.14 28.15
N ALA A 405 13.27 1.36 28.24
CA ALA A 405 12.72 1.94 29.46
C ALA A 405 11.54 1.15 30.05
N ASP A 406 10.74 0.46 29.23
CA ASP A 406 9.66 -0.42 29.70
C ASP A 406 10.15 -1.79 30.23
N GLY A 407 11.47 -2.01 30.28
CA GLY A 407 12.11 -3.24 30.76
C GLY A 407 12.26 -4.31 29.69
N THR A 408 11.66 -4.15 28.51
CA THR A 408 11.90 -5.06 27.38
C THR A 408 13.28 -4.83 26.77
N SER A 409 13.78 -5.83 26.06
CA SER A 409 15.03 -5.69 25.30
C SER A 409 14.75 -5.57 23.82
N GLY A 410 15.76 -5.14 23.07
CA GLY A 410 15.69 -4.94 21.63
C GLY A 410 15.12 -6.14 20.89
N HIS A 411 15.53 -7.36 21.25
CA HIS A 411 15.02 -8.57 20.61
C HIS A 411 13.49 -8.79 20.74
N ILE A 412 12.89 -8.36 21.86
CA ILE A 412 11.44 -8.48 22.09
C ILE A 412 10.70 -7.36 21.36
N SER A 413 11.28 -6.16 21.38
CA SER A 413 10.62 -4.95 20.92
C SER A 413 10.94 -4.55 19.49
N HIS A 414 11.81 -5.27 18.79
CA HIS A 414 12.24 -4.92 17.42
C HIS A 414 11.07 -4.78 16.45
N ASN A 415 10.26 -5.83 16.27
CA ASN A 415 9.08 -5.74 15.41
C ASN A 415 7.94 -4.90 16.02
N ARG A 416 7.99 -4.63 17.33
CA ARG A 416 7.03 -3.75 18.02
C ARG A 416 7.38 -2.27 17.79
N TYR A 417 8.64 -1.94 17.54
CA TYR A 417 9.13 -0.56 17.46
C TYR A 417 8.42 0.26 16.36
N PRO A 418 8.23 -0.24 15.12
CA PRO A 418 7.48 0.50 14.09
C PRO A 418 6.08 0.92 14.56
N LEU A 419 5.34 0.02 15.23
CA LEU A 419 3.99 0.32 15.74
C LEU A 419 4.00 1.40 16.82
N LEU A 420 4.96 1.36 17.75
CA LEU A 420 5.07 2.36 18.80
C LEU A 420 5.41 3.73 18.23
N TRP A 421 6.32 3.78 17.25
CA TRP A 421 6.67 4.99 16.55
C TRP A 421 5.46 5.59 15.81
N GLN A 422 4.74 4.77 15.06
CA GLN A 422 3.51 5.16 14.38
C GLN A 422 2.42 5.63 15.34
N LYS A 423 2.27 4.98 16.49
CA LYS A 423 1.27 5.35 17.51
C LYS A 423 1.52 6.76 18.06
N ILE A 424 2.77 7.18 18.25
CA ILE A 424 3.11 8.54 18.66
C ILE A 424 2.62 9.56 17.63
N HIS A 425 2.85 9.31 16.34
CA HIS A 425 2.40 10.19 15.25
C HIS A 425 0.88 10.20 15.08
N ARG A 426 0.23 9.03 15.17
CA ARG A 426 -1.22 8.91 15.09
C ARG A 426 -1.91 9.70 16.20
N ALA A 427 -1.46 9.52 17.44
CA ALA A 427 -2.01 10.25 18.59
C ALA A 427 -1.85 11.78 18.45
N PHE A 428 -0.70 12.24 17.93
CA PHE A 428 -0.50 13.66 17.63
C PHE A 428 -1.55 14.17 16.65
N TRP A 429 -1.71 13.49 15.52
CA TRP A 429 -2.61 13.94 14.46
C TRP A 429 -4.08 13.87 14.86
N GLU A 430 -4.52 12.83 15.57
CA GLU A 430 -5.90 12.75 16.06
C GLU A 430 -6.23 13.89 17.05
N GLN A 431 -5.25 14.31 17.86
CA GLN A 431 -5.41 15.46 18.74
C GLN A 431 -5.47 16.78 17.97
N GLN A 432 -4.61 16.98 16.97
CA GLN A 432 -4.49 18.27 16.27
C GLN A 432 -5.49 18.43 15.11
N ARG A 433 -5.92 17.32 14.51
CA ARG A 433 -6.84 17.24 13.37
C ARG A 433 -7.84 16.08 13.59
N PRO A 434 -8.78 16.22 14.54
CA PRO A 434 -9.80 15.20 14.82
C PRO A 434 -10.77 14.99 13.66
N ASP A 435 -10.77 15.87 12.65
CA ASP A 435 -11.50 15.71 11.39
C ASP A 435 -10.84 14.68 10.44
N GLY A 436 -9.68 14.12 10.80
CA GLY A 436 -8.95 13.14 9.99
C GLY A 436 -8.24 13.76 8.77
N ASN A 437 -8.13 15.09 8.70
CA ASN A 437 -7.58 15.78 7.54
C ASN A 437 -6.05 15.87 7.59
N PHE A 438 -5.39 14.71 7.65
CA PHE A 438 -3.93 14.56 7.66
C PHE A 438 -3.51 13.27 6.97
N VAL A 439 -2.25 13.18 6.55
CA VAL A 439 -1.64 11.91 6.14
C VAL A 439 -0.24 11.81 6.68
N PHE A 440 0.11 10.65 7.24
CA PHE A 440 1.51 10.26 7.32
C PHE A 440 1.68 8.90 6.65
N PHE A 441 2.89 8.61 6.19
CA PHE A 441 3.17 7.37 5.47
C PHE A 441 4.46 6.73 5.93
N VAL A 442 4.48 5.40 5.93
CA VAL A 442 5.54 4.56 6.52
C VAL A 442 6.01 3.49 5.53
N ARG A 443 7.22 2.97 5.70
CA ARG A 443 7.65 1.71 5.07
C ARG A 443 7.59 0.55 6.04
N SER A 444 8.04 0.78 7.27
CA SER A 444 8.19 -0.29 8.25
C SER A 444 6.90 -0.56 8.99
N GLY A 445 6.54 -1.83 9.14
CA GLY A 445 5.25 -2.22 9.68
C GLY A 445 5.20 -3.61 10.30
N TRP A 446 4.29 -3.75 11.27
CA TRP A 446 3.84 -5.03 11.81
C TRP A 446 2.30 -5.11 11.87
N ILE A 447 1.74 -6.24 12.29
CA ILE A 447 0.28 -6.39 12.47
C ILE A 447 -0.22 -5.29 13.41
N GLY A 448 -1.20 -4.50 12.95
CA GLY A 448 -1.70 -3.31 13.63
C GLY A 448 -1.27 -1.99 12.98
N SER A 449 -0.27 -1.99 12.10
CA SER A 449 0.17 -0.77 11.41
C SER A 449 -0.94 -0.22 10.51
N HIS A 450 -1.77 -1.10 9.95
CA HIS A 450 -2.94 -0.73 9.16
C HIS A 450 -3.96 0.11 9.94
N LEU A 451 -4.00 0.01 11.28
CA LEU A 451 -4.86 0.84 12.14
C LEU A 451 -4.27 2.23 12.41
N LEU A 452 -2.94 2.35 12.32
CA LEU A 452 -2.20 3.54 12.74
C LEU A 452 -1.82 4.40 11.53
N ALA A 453 -1.11 3.81 10.57
CA ALA A 453 -0.57 4.47 9.40
C ALA A 453 -1.60 4.46 8.26
N PRO A 454 -2.07 5.63 7.80
CA PRO A 454 -3.06 5.69 6.74
C PRO A 454 -2.49 5.31 5.36
N VAL A 455 -1.18 5.41 5.14
CA VAL A 455 -0.52 5.03 3.89
C VAL A 455 0.77 4.27 4.17
N ILE A 456 1.04 3.21 3.38
CA ILE A 456 2.30 2.47 3.40
C ILE A 456 2.98 2.58 2.03
N TRP A 457 4.31 2.64 1.99
CA TRP A 457 5.06 2.57 0.74
C TRP A 457 6.12 1.46 0.78
N GLY A 458 6.38 0.83 -0.37
CA GLY A 458 7.29 -0.33 -0.50
C GLY A 458 8.79 -0.06 -0.36
N GLY A 459 9.18 0.99 0.36
CA GLY A 459 10.59 1.27 0.62
C GLY A 459 11.43 1.59 -0.62
N ASP A 460 12.67 1.12 -0.60
CA ASP A 460 13.79 1.72 -1.32
C ASP A 460 14.17 0.96 -2.62
N SER A 461 13.21 0.73 -3.53
CA SER A 461 13.45 -0.07 -4.74
C SER A 461 14.62 0.45 -5.59
N ASP A 462 15.36 -0.47 -6.24
CA ASP A 462 16.43 -0.16 -7.18
C ASP A 462 15.89 0.57 -8.43
N THR A 463 16.70 1.50 -8.94
CA THR A 463 16.40 2.27 -10.17
C THR A 463 16.65 1.47 -11.46
N ASP A 464 16.16 0.23 -11.54
CA ASP A 464 16.29 -0.64 -12.72
C ASP A 464 15.08 -1.58 -13.00
N PHE A 465 15.25 -2.48 -13.96
CA PHE A 465 14.26 -3.53 -14.33
C PHE A 465 14.68 -4.91 -13.81
N SER A 466 15.46 -4.98 -12.74
CA SER A 466 15.93 -6.24 -12.17
C SER A 466 14.84 -6.92 -11.37
N GLU A 467 14.73 -8.24 -11.51
CA GLU A 467 13.88 -9.07 -10.65
C GLU A 467 14.34 -9.07 -9.19
N ALA A 468 15.51 -8.52 -8.87
CA ALA A 468 16.04 -8.54 -7.52
C ALA A 468 15.45 -7.48 -6.58
N ASP A 469 15.17 -6.28 -7.11
CA ASP A 469 14.62 -5.14 -6.35
C ASP A 469 14.14 -3.98 -7.25
N GLY A 470 14.01 -4.19 -8.56
CA GLY A 470 13.59 -3.15 -9.50
C GLY A 470 12.08 -3.17 -9.74
N LEU A 471 11.61 -2.50 -10.82
CA LEU A 471 10.18 -2.44 -11.16
C LEU A 471 9.41 -3.79 -11.10
N PRO A 472 9.97 -4.96 -11.49
CA PRO A 472 9.28 -6.24 -11.37
C PRO A 472 8.78 -6.62 -9.97
N THR A 473 9.39 -6.10 -8.90
CA THR A 473 9.04 -6.46 -7.52
C THR A 473 7.83 -5.72 -6.99
N VAL A 474 7.49 -4.56 -7.57
CA VAL A 474 6.44 -3.64 -7.11
C VAL A 474 5.04 -4.27 -7.08
N ILE A 475 4.69 -5.11 -8.07
CA ILE A 475 3.36 -5.73 -8.11
C ILE A 475 3.21 -6.85 -7.07
N PRO A 476 4.13 -7.83 -6.98
CA PRO A 476 4.10 -8.80 -5.88
C PRO A 476 4.05 -8.15 -4.49
N GLU A 477 4.82 -7.08 -4.33
CA GLU A 477 4.91 -6.30 -3.11
C GLU A 477 3.58 -5.64 -2.75
N ALA A 478 2.99 -4.88 -3.68
CA ALA A 478 1.66 -4.31 -3.51
C ALA A 478 0.61 -5.38 -3.20
N LEU A 479 0.63 -6.52 -3.90
CA LEU A 479 -0.38 -7.58 -3.71
C LEU A 479 -0.28 -8.27 -2.35
N SER A 480 0.93 -8.55 -1.88
CA SER A 480 1.16 -9.14 -0.55
C SER A 480 0.81 -8.16 0.57
N ALA A 481 1.19 -6.88 0.42
CA ALA A 481 0.83 -5.80 1.33
C ALA A 481 -0.70 -5.67 1.51
N GLN A 482 -1.47 -5.88 0.44
CA GLN A 482 -2.95 -5.83 0.49
C GLN A 482 -3.54 -7.01 1.28
N ILE A 483 -2.92 -8.19 1.28
CA ILE A 483 -3.35 -9.29 2.16
C ILE A 483 -3.14 -8.91 3.64
N SER A 484 -2.11 -8.12 3.92
CA SER A 484 -1.72 -7.65 5.25
C SER A 484 -2.40 -6.38 5.75
N GLY A 485 -3.35 -5.83 4.99
CA GLY A 485 -4.15 -4.68 5.43
C GLY A 485 -3.63 -3.32 4.99
N PHE A 486 -2.55 -3.28 4.21
CA PHE A 486 -1.95 -2.05 3.71
C PHE A 486 -2.65 -1.60 2.44
N PHE A 487 -3.91 -1.21 2.59
CA PHE A 487 -4.80 -1.00 1.45
C PHE A 487 -4.47 0.28 0.67
N TYR A 488 -3.96 1.32 1.33
CA TYR A 488 -3.44 2.53 0.68
C TYR A 488 -1.93 2.40 0.51
N TRP A 489 -1.52 1.71 -0.55
CA TRP A 489 -0.13 1.40 -0.83
C TRP A 489 0.44 2.31 -1.94
N ALA A 490 1.72 2.68 -1.80
CA ALA A 490 2.44 3.56 -2.73
C ALA A 490 3.82 2.99 -3.10
N THR A 491 4.37 3.48 -4.20
CA THR A 491 5.76 3.24 -4.62
C THR A 491 6.38 4.54 -5.11
N ASP A 492 7.70 4.66 -5.04
CA ASP A 492 8.43 5.77 -5.64
C ASP A 492 8.42 5.63 -7.16
N ILE A 493 7.78 6.55 -7.89
CA ILE A 493 7.79 6.51 -9.37
C ILE A 493 9.23 6.52 -9.88
N GLY A 494 9.65 5.37 -10.39
CA GLY A 494 10.95 5.12 -10.98
C GLY A 494 12.04 4.62 -10.02
N GLY A 495 11.68 4.22 -8.79
CA GLY A 495 12.59 3.69 -7.77
C GLY A 495 13.43 4.76 -7.06
N TYR A 496 14.14 4.37 -6.00
CA TYR A 496 14.87 5.27 -5.12
C TYR A 496 16.40 5.03 -5.13
N MET A 497 16.82 3.76 -5.05
CA MET A 497 18.23 3.39 -4.89
C MET A 497 19.00 3.40 -6.21
N THR A 498 20.09 4.19 -6.24
CA THR A 498 21.10 4.18 -7.30
C THR A 498 22.48 3.98 -6.67
N PHE A 499 22.74 2.75 -6.24
CA PHE A 499 23.97 2.35 -5.56
C PHE A 499 24.77 1.32 -6.37
N GLY A 500 26.10 1.28 -6.16
CA GLY A 500 26.98 0.30 -6.81
C GLY A 500 26.90 0.34 -8.34
N LEU A 501 26.43 -0.77 -8.94
CA LEU A 501 26.28 -0.94 -10.39
C LEU A 501 24.89 -0.54 -10.91
N THR A 502 23.93 -0.26 -10.02
CA THR A 502 22.61 0.25 -10.39
C THR A 502 22.77 1.59 -11.08
N ARG A 503 22.21 1.69 -12.29
CA ARG A 503 22.32 2.90 -13.12
C ARG A 503 21.26 3.91 -12.70
N PRO A 504 21.48 5.22 -12.92
CA PRO A 504 20.43 6.21 -12.75
C PRO A 504 19.19 5.84 -13.55
N ARG A 505 18.04 6.19 -12.99
CA ARG A 505 16.73 5.96 -13.58
C ARG A 505 16.68 6.47 -15.02
N SER A 506 16.32 5.59 -15.94
CA SER A 506 16.15 5.94 -17.36
C SER A 506 14.72 6.39 -17.69
N ARG A 507 14.54 7.11 -18.80
CA ARG A 507 13.21 7.49 -19.33
C ARG A 507 12.22 6.33 -19.37
N ALA A 508 12.61 5.21 -19.98
CA ALA A 508 11.74 4.04 -20.11
C ALA A 508 11.35 3.45 -18.75
N LEU A 509 12.25 3.46 -17.76
CA LEU A 509 11.94 2.99 -16.41
C LEU A 509 10.94 3.92 -15.72
N PHE A 510 11.17 5.22 -15.78
CA PHE A 510 10.27 6.22 -15.19
C PHE A 510 8.84 6.06 -15.74
N LEU A 511 8.69 5.96 -17.06
CA LEU A 511 7.37 5.83 -17.71
C LEU A 511 6.66 4.50 -17.37
N ARG A 512 7.38 3.37 -17.33
CA ARG A 512 6.79 2.08 -16.94
C ARG A 512 6.41 2.03 -15.46
N TRP A 513 7.14 2.73 -14.60
CA TRP A 513 6.78 2.83 -13.18
C TRP A 513 5.59 3.77 -12.96
N LEU A 514 5.52 4.87 -13.72
CA LEU A 514 4.39 5.80 -13.74
C LEU A 514 3.08 5.07 -14.12
N GLU A 515 3.13 4.20 -15.13
CA GLU A 515 1.99 3.35 -15.52
C GLU A 515 1.42 2.59 -14.33
N VAL A 516 2.29 1.90 -13.56
CA VAL A 516 1.90 1.17 -12.35
C VAL A 516 1.34 2.12 -11.28
N ALA A 517 2.11 3.14 -10.91
CA ALA A 517 1.79 4.03 -9.80
C ALA A 517 0.49 4.82 -10.00
N SER A 518 0.13 5.13 -11.25
CA SER A 518 -1.12 5.82 -11.57
C SER A 518 -2.39 5.02 -11.23
N LEU A 519 -2.26 3.69 -11.10
CA LEU A 519 -3.36 2.77 -10.81
C LEU A 519 -3.27 2.17 -9.40
N LEU A 520 -2.37 2.69 -8.57
CA LEU A 520 -2.34 2.47 -7.13
C LEU A 520 -3.12 3.58 -6.40
N PRO A 521 -3.57 3.35 -5.15
CA PRO A 521 -4.33 4.36 -4.40
C PRO A 521 -3.58 5.67 -4.14
N VAL A 522 -2.24 5.62 -4.11
CA VAL A 522 -1.39 6.80 -3.91
C VAL A 522 -0.34 6.86 -5.03
N MET A 523 -0.46 7.86 -5.90
CA MET A 523 0.50 8.13 -6.98
C MET A 523 1.51 9.18 -6.51
N ARG A 524 2.78 8.79 -6.27
CA ARG A 524 3.79 9.69 -5.69
C ARG A 524 5.14 9.65 -6.42
N THR A 525 5.72 10.82 -6.68
CA THR A 525 7.10 10.91 -7.20
C THR A 525 8.14 10.90 -6.08
N HIS A 526 9.37 10.53 -6.44
CA HIS A 526 10.56 10.75 -5.62
C HIS A 526 11.76 11.00 -6.54
N HIS A 527 12.63 11.94 -6.17
CA HIS A 527 13.86 12.22 -6.88
C HIS A 527 14.93 11.10 -6.80
N GLY A 528 14.92 10.29 -5.73
CA GLY A 528 15.86 9.20 -5.48
C GLY A 528 17.29 9.65 -5.14
N THR A 529 18.11 8.70 -4.66
CA THR A 529 19.49 8.95 -4.19
C THR A 529 20.46 9.54 -5.23
N ALA A 530 20.12 9.46 -6.53
CA ALA A 530 20.87 10.05 -7.64
C ALA A 530 20.12 11.20 -8.34
N ALA A 531 19.40 12.02 -7.58
CA ALA A 531 18.58 13.15 -8.07
C ALA A 531 19.16 13.92 -9.28
N PRO A 532 20.45 14.33 -9.30
CA PRO A 532 21.02 15.09 -10.43
C PRO A 532 21.15 14.31 -11.75
N ARG A 533 21.00 12.99 -11.71
CA ARG A 533 21.22 12.07 -12.85
C ARG A 533 20.00 11.23 -13.20
N ASN A 534 19.01 11.15 -12.31
CA ASN A 534 17.78 10.43 -12.54
C ASN A 534 16.89 11.16 -13.55
N TRP A 535 16.13 10.39 -14.33
CA TRP A 535 15.05 10.92 -15.15
C TRP A 535 13.86 11.30 -14.27
N HIS A 536 13.23 12.43 -14.58
CA HIS A 536 12.07 12.98 -13.85
C HIS A 536 10.93 13.29 -14.84
N PHE A 537 9.74 13.56 -14.32
CA PHE A 537 8.57 13.83 -15.16
C PHE A 537 8.74 15.06 -16.07
N ASP A 538 9.58 16.02 -15.66
CA ASP A 538 9.87 17.28 -16.35
C ASP A 538 11.17 17.23 -17.18
N SER A 539 11.75 16.04 -17.40
CA SER A 539 13.03 15.90 -18.12
C SER A 539 12.94 16.18 -19.63
N ASP A 540 11.77 15.94 -20.25
CA ASP A 540 11.47 16.36 -21.62
C ASP A 540 9.95 16.54 -21.82
N ALA A 541 9.57 17.15 -22.95
CA ALA A 541 8.17 17.44 -23.25
C ALA A 541 7.31 16.18 -23.42
N GLU A 542 7.87 15.10 -23.98
CA GLU A 542 7.13 13.84 -24.18
C GLU A 542 6.85 13.13 -22.85
N THR A 543 7.83 13.07 -21.94
CA THR A 543 7.66 12.54 -20.58
C THR A 543 6.65 13.37 -19.80
N LEU A 544 6.71 14.70 -19.91
CA LEU A 544 5.76 15.59 -19.26
C LEU A 544 4.32 15.34 -19.74
N ALA A 545 4.13 15.18 -21.05
CA ALA A 545 2.83 14.87 -21.63
C ALA A 545 2.29 13.53 -21.12
N ILE A 546 3.12 12.48 -21.10
CA ILE A 546 2.73 11.15 -20.58
C ILE A 546 2.46 11.22 -19.07
N TYR A 547 3.27 11.94 -18.29
CA TYR A 547 3.03 12.17 -16.87
C TYR A 547 1.68 12.86 -16.64
N ALA A 548 1.38 13.91 -17.40
CA ALA A 548 0.10 14.59 -17.33
C ALA A 548 -1.05 13.65 -17.69
N GLN A 549 -0.93 12.83 -18.73
CA GLN A 549 -1.94 11.82 -19.10
C GLN A 549 -2.25 10.87 -17.93
N TYR A 550 -1.25 10.33 -17.27
CA TYR A 550 -1.42 9.40 -16.15
C TYR A 550 -1.87 10.08 -14.85
N ALA A 551 -1.38 11.28 -14.54
CA ALA A 551 -1.87 12.08 -13.42
C ALA A 551 -3.37 12.40 -13.56
N ARG A 552 -3.81 12.67 -14.79
CA ARG A 552 -5.22 12.89 -15.13
C ARG A 552 -6.04 11.61 -15.08
N LEU A 553 -5.50 10.47 -15.54
CA LEU A 553 -6.14 9.17 -15.38
C LEU A 553 -6.39 8.85 -13.91
N HIS A 554 -5.35 8.97 -13.08
CA HIS A 554 -5.43 8.74 -11.63
C HIS A 554 -6.49 9.64 -10.98
N THR A 555 -6.45 10.95 -11.27
CA THR A 555 -7.42 11.91 -10.74
C THR A 555 -8.84 11.65 -11.23
N SER A 556 -9.01 11.22 -12.48
CA SER A 556 -10.32 10.86 -13.04
C SER A 556 -10.90 9.64 -12.34
N LEU A 557 -10.05 8.71 -11.88
CA LEU A 557 -10.45 7.53 -11.11
C LEU A 557 -10.76 7.83 -9.63
N TYR A 558 -10.61 9.07 -9.17
CA TYR A 558 -10.86 9.44 -7.77
C TYR A 558 -12.21 8.93 -7.22
N PRO A 559 -13.36 9.06 -7.92
CA PRO A 559 -14.63 8.52 -7.40
C PRO A 559 -14.59 7.00 -7.22
N TYR A 560 -13.89 6.28 -8.09
CA TYR A 560 -13.72 4.84 -7.98
C TYR A 560 -12.75 4.49 -6.83
N PHE A 561 -11.61 5.15 -6.70
CA PHE A 561 -10.71 4.96 -5.55
C PHE A 561 -11.40 5.26 -4.23
N TYR A 562 -12.22 6.32 -4.17
CA TYR A 562 -12.97 6.68 -2.98
C TYR A 562 -14.05 5.64 -2.64
N HIS A 563 -14.77 5.13 -3.65
CA HIS A 563 -15.67 4.00 -3.45
C HIS A 563 -14.92 2.78 -2.88
N LEU A 564 -13.78 2.41 -3.47
CA LEU A 564 -12.97 1.29 -3.00
C LEU A 564 -12.40 1.53 -1.60
N SER A 565 -12.09 2.78 -1.24
CA SER A 565 -11.69 3.21 0.11
C SER A 565 -12.81 2.97 1.13
N LYS A 566 -14.07 3.24 0.78
CA LYS A 566 -15.23 2.92 1.64
C LYS A 566 -15.44 1.41 1.75
N VAL A 567 -15.32 0.66 0.66
CA VAL A 567 -15.37 -0.81 0.68
C VAL A 567 -14.24 -1.39 1.57
N ALA A 568 -13.06 -0.80 1.52
CA ALA A 568 -11.93 -1.15 2.38
C ALA A 568 -12.25 -1.00 3.87
N THR A 569 -12.80 0.14 4.28
CA THR A 569 -13.13 0.41 5.68
C THR A 569 -14.39 -0.33 6.15
N ASP A 570 -15.41 -0.41 5.30
CA ASP A 570 -16.73 -0.96 5.68
C ASP A 570 -16.79 -2.48 5.53
N GLN A 571 -16.03 -3.08 4.60
CA GLN A 571 -16.07 -4.51 4.28
C GLN A 571 -14.72 -5.22 4.42
N GLY A 572 -13.61 -4.52 4.65
CA GLY A 572 -12.29 -5.15 4.77
C GLY A 572 -11.74 -5.72 3.47
N LEU A 573 -12.18 -5.22 2.31
CA LEU A 573 -11.67 -5.68 1.01
C LEU A 573 -10.65 -4.69 0.43
N PRO A 574 -9.50 -5.17 -0.07
CA PRO A 574 -8.45 -4.30 -0.60
C PRO A 574 -8.85 -3.58 -1.88
N LEU A 575 -8.21 -2.42 -2.14
CA LEU A 575 -8.38 -1.66 -3.36
C LEU A 575 -7.66 -2.36 -4.52
N ILE A 576 -6.44 -2.83 -4.26
CA ILE A 576 -5.63 -3.59 -5.22
C ILE A 576 -5.76 -5.06 -4.87
N ARG A 577 -6.34 -5.84 -5.79
CA ARG A 577 -6.76 -7.21 -5.53
C ARG A 577 -5.93 -8.19 -6.35
N PRO A 578 -5.30 -9.17 -5.69
CA PRO A 578 -4.89 -10.39 -6.37
C PRO A 578 -6.02 -10.99 -7.21
N MET A 579 -5.70 -11.53 -8.38
CA MET A 579 -6.71 -11.95 -9.36
C MET A 579 -7.72 -12.97 -8.78
N TYR A 580 -7.30 -13.85 -7.87
CA TYR A 580 -8.16 -14.88 -7.28
C TYR A 580 -9.26 -14.33 -6.35
N LEU A 581 -9.17 -13.07 -5.88
CA LEU A 581 -10.28 -12.47 -5.13
C LEU A 581 -11.53 -12.30 -6.00
N GLU A 582 -11.32 -12.06 -7.28
CA GLU A 582 -12.40 -11.91 -8.26
C GLU A 582 -12.68 -13.22 -9.02
N PHE A 583 -11.68 -14.08 -9.17
CA PHE A 583 -11.75 -15.33 -9.94
C PHE A 583 -11.23 -16.52 -9.11
N PRO A 584 -11.86 -16.87 -7.98
CA PRO A 584 -11.33 -17.87 -7.05
C PRO A 584 -11.33 -19.30 -7.61
N ALA A 585 -12.21 -19.60 -8.57
CA ALA A 585 -12.28 -20.90 -9.23
C ALA A 585 -11.19 -21.10 -10.30
N ASP A 586 -10.59 -20.02 -10.80
CA ASP A 586 -9.54 -20.08 -11.81
C ASP A 586 -8.17 -20.30 -11.13
N ARG A 587 -7.66 -21.53 -11.19
CA ARG A 587 -6.35 -21.89 -10.60
C ARG A 587 -5.18 -21.07 -11.16
N ILE A 588 -5.27 -20.50 -12.38
CA ILE A 588 -4.24 -19.61 -12.93
C ILE A 588 -4.18 -18.33 -12.09
N CYS A 589 -5.34 -17.76 -11.72
CA CYS A 589 -5.44 -16.50 -10.98
C CYS A 589 -4.80 -16.53 -9.59
N TRP A 590 -4.62 -17.70 -8.99
CA TRP A 590 -3.89 -17.86 -7.72
C TRP A 590 -2.37 -17.71 -7.85
N GLY A 591 -1.83 -17.84 -9.06
CA GLY A 591 -0.39 -17.74 -9.33
C GLY A 591 0.03 -16.45 -10.03
N LEU A 592 -0.90 -15.56 -10.36
CA LEU A 592 -0.60 -14.30 -11.06
C LEU A 592 -0.16 -13.21 -10.08
N ASP A 593 1.05 -12.71 -10.26
CA ASP A 593 1.69 -11.69 -9.43
C ASP A 593 2.27 -10.52 -10.26
N ARG A 594 1.97 -10.47 -11.57
CA ARG A 594 2.41 -9.41 -12.51
C ARG A 594 1.25 -8.64 -13.14
N GLN A 595 0.04 -8.89 -12.64
CA GLN A 595 -1.19 -8.21 -13.01
C GLN A 595 -2.13 -8.27 -11.80
N PHE A 596 -3.06 -7.34 -11.75
CA PHE A 596 -3.97 -7.22 -10.63
C PHE A 596 -5.33 -6.68 -11.07
N MET A 597 -6.31 -6.83 -10.19
CA MET A 597 -7.59 -6.16 -10.30
C MET A 597 -7.57 -4.89 -9.43
N LEU A 598 -7.89 -3.73 -9.99
CA LEU A 598 -8.24 -2.54 -9.22
C LEU A 598 -9.74 -2.59 -8.94
N GLY A 599 -10.08 -2.89 -7.68
CA GLY A 599 -11.43 -3.28 -7.27
C GLY A 599 -11.90 -4.51 -8.05
N GLU A 600 -13.19 -4.55 -8.39
CA GLU A 600 -13.77 -5.64 -9.20
C GLU A 600 -13.83 -5.32 -10.70
N GLY A 601 -13.71 -4.04 -11.06
CA GLY A 601 -14.04 -3.55 -12.39
C GLY A 601 -12.87 -3.46 -13.37
N ILE A 602 -11.64 -3.26 -12.90
CA ILE A 602 -10.49 -2.89 -13.75
C ILE A 602 -9.37 -3.92 -13.62
N LEU A 603 -8.93 -4.51 -14.72
CA LEU A 603 -7.75 -5.37 -14.81
C LEU A 603 -6.56 -4.58 -15.33
N VAL A 604 -5.45 -4.65 -14.60
CA VAL A 604 -4.21 -3.93 -14.88
C VAL A 604 -3.10 -4.94 -15.16
N ALA A 605 -2.44 -4.85 -16.32
CA ALA A 605 -1.35 -5.76 -16.70
C ALA A 605 -0.09 -4.99 -17.17
N PRO A 606 0.66 -4.37 -16.25
CA PRO A 606 1.78 -3.47 -16.56
C PRO A 606 2.96 -4.17 -17.25
N VAL A 607 3.75 -3.41 -18.02
CA VAL A 607 5.01 -3.90 -18.59
C VAL A 607 6.15 -3.67 -17.59
N LEU A 608 6.65 -4.76 -17.01
CA LEU A 608 7.66 -4.72 -15.96
C LEU A 608 9.10 -4.90 -16.49
N THR A 609 9.28 -4.93 -17.81
CA THR A 609 10.58 -5.18 -18.45
C THR A 609 10.99 -4.04 -19.38
N ARG A 610 12.30 -3.92 -19.63
CA ARG A 610 12.84 -2.91 -20.56
C ARG A 610 12.32 -3.06 -21.99
N LYS A 611 12.07 -4.30 -22.44
CA LYS A 611 11.49 -4.61 -23.75
C LYS A 611 9.98 -4.78 -23.60
N SER A 612 9.22 -4.33 -24.59
CA SER A 612 7.75 -4.41 -24.59
C SER A 612 7.16 -4.97 -25.89
N SER A 613 7.97 -5.64 -26.71
CA SER A 613 7.52 -6.17 -28.01
C SER A 613 6.62 -7.40 -27.90
N HIS A 614 6.76 -8.19 -26.83
CA HIS A 614 6.03 -9.44 -26.58
C HIS A 614 5.58 -9.47 -25.11
N HIS A 615 4.72 -8.53 -24.71
CA HIS A 615 4.19 -8.50 -23.35
C HIS A 615 3.00 -9.45 -23.25
N ARG A 616 3.09 -10.42 -22.34
CA ARG A 616 2.10 -11.49 -22.17
C ARG A 616 1.36 -11.34 -20.84
N PHE A 617 0.03 -11.38 -20.88
CA PHE A 617 -0.84 -11.31 -19.72
C PHE A 617 -2.08 -12.19 -19.90
N TYR A 618 -2.78 -12.47 -18.80
CA TYR A 618 -3.95 -13.36 -18.77
C TYR A 618 -5.24 -12.57 -18.56
N LEU A 619 -6.24 -12.82 -19.41
CA LEU A 619 -7.60 -12.38 -19.18
C LEU A 619 -8.40 -13.58 -18.68
N PRO A 620 -8.95 -13.56 -17.45
CA PRO A 620 -9.76 -14.64 -16.94
C PRO A 620 -11.15 -14.66 -17.62
N GLU A 621 -11.99 -15.61 -17.24
CA GLU A 621 -13.34 -15.74 -17.76
C GLU A 621 -14.12 -14.43 -17.72
N GLY A 622 -14.77 -14.09 -18.84
CA GLY A 622 -15.53 -12.87 -19.01
C GLY A 622 -15.14 -12.09 -20.26
N ARG A 623 -15.72 -10.90 -20.41
CA ARG A 623 -15.43 -9.98 -21.51
C ARG A 623 -14.69 -8.77 -20.97
N TRP A 624 -13.63 -8.38 -21.66
CA TRP A 624 -12.70 -7.35 -21.20
C TRP A 624 -12.54 -6.27 -22.26
N ARG A 625 -12.98 -5.06 -21.93
CA ARG A 625 -12.87 -3.90 -22.80
C ARG A 625 -11.56 -3.17 -22.55
N CYS A 626 -10.72 -3.05 -23.56
CA CYS A 626 -9.51 -2.24 -23.51
C CYS A 626 -9.86 -0.77 -23.23
N TRP A 627 -9.25 -0.17 -22.21
CA TRP A 627 -9.44 1.23 -21.83
C TRP A 627 -9.11 2.19 -22.98
N TRP A 628 -8.04 1.89 -23.72
CA TRP A 628 -7.49 2.81 -24.73
C TRP A 628 -8.13 2.68 -26.12
N SER A 629 -8.51 1.48 -26.52
CA SER A 629 -9.05 1.21 -27.88
C SER A 629 -10.55 0.94 -27.89
N GLY A 630 -11.14 0.60 -26.75
CA GLY A 630 -12.52 0.11 -26.67
C GLY A 630 -12.72 -1.31 -27.21
N GLU A 631 -11.69 -1.98 -27.71
CA GLU A 631 -11.75 -3.37 -28.18
C GLU A 631 -12.20 -4.28 -27.03
N ILE A 632 -13.19 -5.15 -27.30
CA ILE A 632 -13.64 -6.16 -26.35
C ILE A 632 -12.97 -7.49 -26.67
N ILE A 633 -12.36 -8.10 -25.66
CA ILE A 633 -11.66 -9.37 -25.74
C ILE A 633 -12.34 -10.37 -24.80
N GLU A 634 -12.75 -11.52 -25.34
CA GLU A 634 -13.28 -12.63 -24.53
C GLU A 634 -12.14 -13.46 -23.94
N GLY A 635 -12.21 -13.72 -22.63
CA GLY A 635 -11.41 -14.71 -21.90
C GLY A 635 -12.23 -15.98 -21.57
N PRO A 636 -11.62 -17.01 -20.95
CA PRO A 636 -10.26 -17.02 -20.43
C PRO A 636 -9.22 -17.23 -21.53
N LYS A 637 -8.19 -16.39 -21.60
CA LYS A 637 -7.03 -16.62 -22.49
C LYS A 637 -5.80 -15.80 -22.14
N TRP A 638 -4.65 -16.30 -22.57
CA TRP A 638 -3.43 -15.52 -22.64
C TRP A 638 -3.44 -14.60 -23.86
N VAL A 639 -3.04 -13.35 -23.66
CA VAL A 639 -2.87 -12.34 -24.70
C VAL A 639 -1.41 -11.94 -24.73
N GLU A 640 -0.85 -11.81 -25.94
CA GLU A 640 0.50 -11.31 -26.17
C GLU A 640 0.45 -10.17 -27.18
N ARG A 641 0.99 -8.99 -26.83
CA ARG A 641 0.98 -7.81 -27.70
C ARG A 641 2.23 -6.95 -27.48
N SER A 642 2.55 -6.13 -28.48
CA SER A 642 3.50 -5.04 -28.30
C SER A 642 2.82 -3.87 -27.59
N VAL A 643 3.51 -3.27 -26.63
CA VAL A 643 3.00 -2.18 -25.80
C VAL A 643 3.91 -0.96 -25.93
N PRO A 644 3.41 0.21 -26.37
CA PRO A 644 4.21 1.45 -26.44
C PRO A 644 4.49 2.02 -25.03
N LEU A 645 5.33 3.06 -24.90
CA LEU A 645 5.74 3.63 -23.60
C LEU A 645 4.73 4.64 -23.01
N ASP A 646 3.72 5.04 -23.77
CA ASP A 646 2.67 5.98 -23.39
C ASP A 646 1.40 5.29 -22.87
N ARG A 647 1.32 3.95 -22.94
CA ARG A 647 0.11 3.16 -22.61
C ARG A 647 0.51 1.81 -22.01
N LEU A 648 -0.18 1.39 -20.95
CA LEU A 648 -0.17 -0.01 -20.47
C LEU A 648 -1.43 -0.79 -20.87
N PRO A 649 -1.41 -2.13 -20.93
CA PRO A 649 -2.64 -2.91 -21.02
C PRO A 649 -3.53 -2.68 -19.78
N LEU A 650 -4.69 -2.09 -20.03
CA LEU A 650 -5.68 -1.71 -19.03
C LEU A 650 -7.06 -2.08 -19.56
N PHE A 651 -7.83 -2.85 -18.80
CA PHE A 651 -9.11 -3.40 -19.23
C PHE A 651 -10.19 -3.16 -18.19
N ILE A 652 -11.39 -2.85 -18.66
CA ILE A 652 -12.61 -2.78 -17.86
C ILE A 652 -13.38 -4.07 -18.10
N ARG A 653 -13.87 -4.72 -17.03
CA ARG A 653 -14.82 -5.83 -17.14
C ARG A 653 -16.06 -5.38 -17.93
N HIS A 654 -16.65 -6.24 -18.77
CA HIS A 654 -17.77 -5.85 -19.63
C HIS A 654 -18.99 -6.77 -19.48
N PRO A 655 -20.19 -6.22 -19.13
CA PRO A 655 -20.45 -4.81 -18.80
C PRO A 655 -19.92 -4.45 -17.40
N PHE A 656 -19.35 -3.26 -17.25
CA PHE A 656 -19.04 -2.63 -15.96
C PHE A 656 -18.91 -1.11 -16.17
N VAL A 657 -19.56 -0.34 -15.31
CA VAL A 657 -19.45 1.12 -15.27
C VAL A 657 -18.44 1.53 -14.20
N VAL A 658 -17.47 2.36 -14.59
CA VAL A 658 -16.51 2.99 -13.68
C VAL A 658 -16.91 4.45 -13.48
N PRO A 659 -17.17 4.91 -12.24
CA PRO A 659 -17.45 6.31 -11.99
C PRO A 659 -16.18 7.13 -12.15
N LEU A 660 -16.25 8.21 -12.93
CA LEU A 660 -15.11 9.10 -13.18
C LEU A 660 -15.42 10.55 -12.80
N LEU A 661 -14.40 11.29 -12.42
CA LEU A 661 -14.47 12.73 -12.19
C LEU A 661 -14.36 13.49 -13.53
N GLU A 662 -15.27 14.44 -13.78
CA GLU A 662 -15.27 15.28 -14.99
C GLU A 662 -14.48 16.60 -14.82
N GLY A 663 -13.93 17.13 -15.92
CA GLY A 663 -13.23 18.43 -15.92
C GLY A 663 -11.71 18.35 -15.89
N VAL A 664 -11.14 17.15 -15.99
CA VAL A 664 -9.70 16.94 -16.13
C VAL A 664 -9.36 16.63 -17.59
N PRO A 665 -8.95 17.62 -18.41
CA PRO A 665 -8.77 17.35 -19.82
C PRO A 665 -7.53 16.46 -20.11
N LEU A 666 -7.74 15.19 -20.47
CA LEU A 666 -6.81 14.17 -21.03
C LEU A 666 -6.12 14.57 -22.36
N THR A 667 -6.23 15.82 -22.84
CA THR A 667 -5.66 16.21 -24.13
C THR A 667 -4.14 16.39 -24.05
N ASP A 668 -3.44 15.92 -25.09
CA ASP A 668 -1.98 15.92 -25.27
C ASP A 668 -1.35 17.30 -25.54
N SER A 669 -2.15 18.37 -25.58
CA SER A 669 -1.63 19.72 -25.83
C SER A 669 -1.03 20.32 -24.55
N VAL A 670 0.21 19.94 -24.25
CA VAL A 670 1.13 20.84 -23.54
C VAL A 670 1.34 22.04 -24.47
N PRO A 671 1.14 23.29 -24.03
CA PRO A 671 1.55 24.44 -24.83
C PRO A 671 3.05 24.32 -25.09
N THR A 672 3.44 24.11 -26.35
CA THR A 672 4.84 24.16 -26.76
C THR A 672 5.33 25.59 -26.56
N GLU A 673 6.46 25.75 -25.87
CA GLU A 673 7.17 27.01 -25.69
C GLU A 673 7.43 27.69 -27.04
N ASP A 674 6.58 28.63 -27.46
CA ASP A 674 6.90 29.55 -28.57
C ASP A 674 6.05 30.84 -28.61
N THR A 675 5.53 31.29 -27.46
CA THR A 675 4.88 32.62 -27.36
C THR A 675 5.41 33.41 -26.15
N PHE A 676 6.66 33.84 -26.24
CA PHE A 676 7.14 35.03 -25.53
C PHE A 676 7.68 36.04 -26.53
N SER A 677 6.80 36.91 -27.01
CA SER A 677 7.21 38.24 -27.48
C SER A 677 6.14 39.27 -27.13
N SER A 678 6.61 40.37 -26.52
CA SER A 678 5.92 41.60 -26.11
C SER A 678 5.23 41.64 -24.73
N PRO A 679 5.68 42.54 -23.82
CA PRO A 679 4.97 42.91 -22.61
C PRO A 679 4.11 44.16 -22.85
N SER A 680 2.90 44.00 -23.38
CA SER A 680 1.88 45.05 -23.31
C SER A 680 0.49 44.48 -23.57
N GLU A 681 -0.21 44.14 -22.48
CA GLU A 681 -1.64 44.41 -22.29
C GLU A 681 -2.10 43.72 -21.00
N ARG A 682 -2.37 44.54 -19.96
CA ARG A 682 -3.19 44.11 -18.82
C ARG A 682 -4.64 44.06 -19.31
N GLY A 683 -5.02 42.96 -19.92
CA GLY A 683 -6.41 42.62 -20.22
C GLY A 683 -6.90 41.55 -19.25
N SER A 684 -8.06 41.76 -18.65
CA SER A 684 -8.76 40.77 -17.82
C SER A 684 -8.95 39.44 -18.57
N TRP A 685 -8.24 38.40 -18.14
CA TRP A 685 -8.37 37.07 -18.72
C TRP A 685 -9.68 36.41 -18.24
N GLN A 686 -10.69 36.37 -19.10
CA GLN A 686 -11.83 35.46 -18.94
C GLN A 686 -11.38 34.04 -19.28
N MET A 687 -11.51 33.14 -18.31
CA MET A 687 -11.25 31.71 -18.44
C MET A 687 -12.41 31.04 -19.18
N GLU A 688 -12.24 30.71 -20.46
CA GLU A 688 -13.14 29.79 -21.18
C GLU A 688 -12.47 28.41 -21.30
N GLY A 689 -13.12 27.37 -20.76
CA GLY A 689 -12.61 25.99 -20.75
C GLY A 689 -13.01 25.11 -19.55
N ILE A 690 -13.79 25.64 -18.60
CA ILE A 690 -14.58 24.86 -17.64
C ILE A 690 -16.02 24.94 -18.17
N VAL A 691 -16.72 23.81 -18.34
CA VAL A 691 -18.14 23.89 -18.73
C VAL A 691 -18.91 24.58 -17.61
N ASP A 692 -19.48 25.71 -17.99
CA ASP A 692 -20.20 26.70 -17.21
C ASP A 692 -21.61 26.23 -16.81
N SER A 693 -21.71 25.14 -16.05
CA SER A 693 -22.99 24.78 -15.43
C SER A 693 -22.85 24.42 -13.95
N LEU A 694 -23.21 25.43 -13.14
CA LEU A 694 -23.69 25.39 -11.76
C LEU A 694 -22.62 25.61 -10.66
N ALA A 695 -22.35 26.91 -10.48
CA ALA A 695 -21.86 27.58 -9.26
C ALA A 695 -20.39 27.37 -8.84
N ARG A 696 -19.58 28.42 -9.07
CA ARG A 696 -18.37 28.83 -8.34
C ARG A 696 -17.73 27.77 -7.42
N ILE A 697 -16.92 26.88 -8.00
CA ILE A 697 -15.76 26.30 -7.29
C ILE A 697 -14.60 27.24 -7.63
N THR A 698 -14.33 28.22 -6.76
CA THR A 698 -13.40 29.35 -7.03
C THR A 698 -11.91 28.99 -7.00
N THR A 699 -11.55 27.73 -7.14
CA THR A 699 -10.20 27.23 -6.91
C THR A 699 -10.03 25.93 -7.71
N GLY A 700 -8.96 25.81 -8.51
CA GLY A 700 -8.78 24.79 -9.56
C GLY A 700 -8.65 23.31 -9.09
N PRO A 701 -8.16 22.39 -9.95
CA PRO A 701 -8.05 20.98 -9.58
C PRO A 701 -7.18 20.82 -8.32
N GLY A 702 -7.82 20.39 -7.22
CA GLY A 702 -7.19 20.18 -5.92
C GLY A 702 -7.95 20.72 -4.70
N VAL A 703 -9.11 21.40 -4.84
CA VAL A 703 -9.56 22.28 -3.74
C VAL A 703 -10.69 21.75 -2.87
N ASP A 704 -11.43 20.75 -3.31
CA ASP A 704 -12.10 19.79 -2.42
C ASP A 704 -12.59 18.62 -3.27
N LEU A 705 -11.86 17.51 -3.26
CA LEU A 705 -12.28 16.33 -4.01
C LEU A 705 -13.61 15.76 -3.49
N HIS A 706 -14.00 16.01 -2.23
CA HIS A 706 -15.33 15.60 -1.75
C HIS A 706 -16.45 16.38 -2.43
N GLN A 707 -16.27 17.68 -2.65
CA GLN A 707 -17.23 18.49 -3.42
C GLN A 707 -17.31 18.03 -4.87
N ALA A 708 -16.19 17.54 -5.41
CA ALA A 708 -16.14 16.97 -6.76
C ALA A 708 -17.02 15.71 -6.91
N LEU A 709 -17.30 14.99 -5.82
CA LEU A 709 -18.21 13.84 -5.85
C LEU A 709 -19.64 14.24 -6.23
N ASP A 710 -20.07 15.47 -5.97
CA ASP A 710 -21.42 15.95 -6.34
C ASP A 710 -21.65 15.98 -7.86
N TYR A 711 -20.57 15.83 -8.64
CA TYR A 711 -20.53 15.81 -10.09
C TYR A 711 -19.84 14.53 -10.58
N LEU A 712 -20.63 13.56 -11.06
CA LEU A 712 -20.11 12.28 -11.55
C LEU A 712 -20.29 12.15 -13.06
N ALA A 713 -19.25 11.73 -13.77
CA ALA A 713 -19.41 11.25 -15.13
C ALA A 713 -19.70 9.74 -15.12
N LEU A 714 -20.83 9.36 -15.73
CA LEU A 714 -21.18 7.97 -15.97
C LEU A 714 -20.94 7.66 -17.44
N TYR A 715 -19.95 6.82 -17.72
CA TYR A 715 -19.71 6.31 -19.06
C TYR A 715 -20.50 5.02 -19.23
N VAL A 716 -21.55 5.10 -20.03
CA VAL A 716 -22.52 4.04 -20.27
C VAL A 716 -22.39 3.57 -21.69
N PHE A 717 -22.07 2.29 -21.88
CA PHE A 717 -21.99 1.72 -23.22
C PHE A 717 -23.31 1.06 -23.60
N VAL A 718 -23.80 1.40 -24.79
CA VAL A 718 -25.00 0.76 -25.33
C VAL A 718 -24.68 -0.70 -25.70
N SER A 719 -25.67 -1.58 -25.54
CA SER A 719 -25.52 -3.01 -25.75
C SER A 719 -26.68 -3.53 -26.59
N LYS A 720 -26.50 -4.66 -27.29
CA LYS A 720 -27.60 -5.35 -27.96
C LYS A 720 -28.52 -6.10 -26.99
N THR A 721 -28.09 -6.27 -25.74
CA THR A 721 -28.84 -6.93 -24.67
C THR A 721 -29.07 -5.97 -23.52
N SER A 722 -30.19 -6.14 -22.82
CA SER A 722 -30.43 -5.42 -21.58
C SER A 722 -29.39 -5.80 -20.52
N TRP A 723 -29.09 -4.87 -19.63
CA TRP A 723 -28.27 -5.13 -18.46
C TRP A 723 -28.73 -4.27 -17.30
N GLN A 724 -28.46 -4.73 -16.09
CA GLN A 724 -28.64 -3.97 -14.86
C GLN A 724 -27.32 -3.98 -14.11
N GLN A 725 -26.95 -2.84 -13.55
CA GLN A 725 -25.76 -2.69 -12.72
C GLN A 725 -26.06 -1.76 -11.57
N GLN A 726 -25.74 -2.20 -10.36
CA GLN A 726 -25.74 -1.32 -9.19
C GLN A 726 -24.36 -0.67 -9.08
N ILE A 727 -24.33 0.63 -8.82
CA ILE A 727 -23.10 1.37 -8.51
C ILE A 727 -23.25 1.90 -7.10
N THR A 728 -22.39 1.47 -6.19
CA THR A 728 -22.28 2.16 -4.90
C THR A 728 -21.58 3.49 -5.14
N LEU A 729 -22.31 4.56 -4.88
CA LEU A 729 -21.86 5.93 -4.95
C LEU A 729 -20.82 6.21 -3.85
N PRO A 730 -19.98 7.23 -4.04
CA PRO A 730 -19.01 7.69 -3.06
C PRO A 730 -19.52 7.78 -1.61
N ASP A 731 -20.72 8.32 -1.39
CA ASP A 731 -21.33 8.48 -0.06
C ASP A 731 -21.93 7.22 0.54
N GLY A 732 -21.84 6.08 -0.15
CA GLY A 732 -22.44 4.81 0.27
C GLY A 732 -23.83 4.56 -0.30
N GLY A 733 -24.47 5.57 -0.91
CA GLY A 733 -25.75 5.38 -1.63
C GLY A 733 -25.58 4.43 -2.81
N ILE A 734 -26.66 3.83 -3.29
CA ILE A 734 -26.66 2.90 -4.42
C ILE A 734 -27.36 3.56 -5.60
N LEU A 735 -26.76 3.50 -6.77
CA LEU A 735 -27.34 3.90 -8.04
C LEU A 735 -27.56 2.68 -8.92
N ASP A 736 -28.81 2.27 -9.06
CA ASP A 736 -29.20 1.18 -9.94
C ASP A 736 -29.38 1.69 -11.36
N LEU A 737 -28.51 1.24 -12.24
CA LEU A 737 -28.57 1.48 -13.68
C LEU A 737 -29.25 0.31 -14.36
N GLN A 738 -30.28 0.58 -15.15
CA GLN A 738 -30.94 -0.40 -15.99
C GLN A 738 -30.92 0.07 -17.44
N TYR A 739 -30.27 -0.68 -18.31
CA TYR A 739 -30.27 -0.40 -19.75
C TYR A 739 -31.13 -1.41 -20.49
N GLN A 740 -31.99 -0.91 -21.38
CA GLN A 740 -32.82 -1.68 -22.29
C GLN A 740 -32.57 -1.25 -23.74
N PRO A 741 -32.16 -2.15 -24.65
CA PRO A 741 -31.98 -1.79 -26.05
C PRO A 741 -33.32 -1.45 -26.72
N LEU A 742 -33.32 -0.50 -27.66
CA LEU A 742 -34.52 -0.19 -28.45
C LEU A 742 -34.84 -1.35 -29.40
N SER A 743 -36.12 -1.73 -29.52
CA SER A 743 -36.57 -2.58 -30.62
C SER A 743 -36.25 -1.89 -31.95
N LYS A 744 -35.88 -2.68 -32.98
CA LYS A 744 -35.28 -2.28 -34.27
C LYS A 744 -35.91 -1.12 -35.09
N GLU A 745 -36.89 -0.37 -34.60
CA GLU A 745 -37.70 0.58 -35.37
C GLU A 745 -37.72 2.04 -34.88
N ALA A 746 -36.89 2.45 -33.92
CA ALA A 746 -36.84 3.86 -33.48
C ALA A 746 -35.44 4.47 -33.62
N ARG A 747 -35.26 5.39 -34.58
CA ARG A 747 -34.09 6.29 -34.66
C ARG A 747 -34.57 7.76 -34.63
N PRO A 748 -34.18 8.58 -33.64
CA PRO A 748 -34.40 10.03 -33.68
C PRO A 748 -33.33 10.79 -34.49
N GLY A 749 -33.70 11.98 -34.96
CA GLY A 749 -32.99 12.88 -35.90
C GLY A 749 -31.79 13.69 -35.34
N PRO A 750 -31.41 14.82 -36.00
CA PRO A 750 -30.01 15.24 -36.16
C PRO A 750 -29.37 15.92 -34.94
N LEU A 751 -28.03 15.90 -34.99
CA LEU A 751 -27.05 15.88 -33.90
C LEU A 751 -26.51 17.27 -33.53
N LEU A 752 -26.27 17.51 -32.23
CA LEU A 752 -25.38 18.57 -31.75
C LEU A 752 -23.91 18.16 -31.91
N SER A 753 -23.04 19.12 -32.22
CA SER A 753 -21.60 18.89 -32.43
C SER A 753 -20.91 18.36 -31.15
N PRO A 754 -20.00 17.39 -31.28
CA PRO A 754 -19.26 16.83 -30.14
C PRO A 754 -18.24 17.82 -29.56
N PRO A 755 -18.06 17.88 -28.23
CA PRO A 755 -16.99 18.66 -27.60
C PRO A 755 -15.61 18.01 -27.80
N HIS A 756 -14.56 18.85 -27.76
CA HIS A 756 -13.14 18.60 -28.08
C HIS A 756 -12.37 17.62 -27.17
N PHE A 757 -13.05 16.61 -26.60
CA PHE A 757 -12.45 15.61 -25.73
C PHE A 757 -12.34 14.21 -26.34
N ALA A 758 -12.77 14.05 -27.60
CA ALA A 758 -12.90 12.77 -28.29
C ALA A 758 -11.60 12.25 -28.96
N SER A 759 -10.41 12.51 -28.40
CA SER A 759 -9.17 11.92 -28.95
C SER A 759 -8.90 10.50 -28.44
N HIS A 760 -9.58 10.07 -27.37
CA HIS A 760 -9.40 8.76 -26.71
C HIS A 760 -10.59 7.80 -26.91
N PHE A 761 -11.68 8.28 -27.49
CA PHE A 761 -12.79 7.47 -27.98
C PHE A 761 -12.73 7.43 -29.51
N PRO A 762 -13.23 6.37 -30.18
CA PRO A 762 -13.39 6.40 -31.63
C PRO A 762 -14.03 7.73 -32.02
N LYS A 763 -13.50 8.41 -33.04
CA LYS A 763 -13.92 9.75 -33.52
C LYS A 763 -15.40 9.85 -33.97
N HIS A 764 -16.18 8.81 -33.68
CA HIS A 764 -17.54 8.61 -34.09
C HIS A 764 -18.34 8.19 -32.84
N TYR A 765 -19.26 9.06 -32.43
CA TYR A 765 -20.36 8.79 -31.50
C TYR A 765 -19.98 8.69 -30.00
N THR A 766 -19.87 9.82 -29.32
CA THR A 766 -20.12 9.89 -27.87
C THR A 766 -21.08 11.02 -27.59
N PHE A 767 -22.31 10.66 -27.22
CA PHE A 767 -23.35 11.59 -26.78
C PHE A 767 -23.18 11.85 -25.29
N ALA A 768 -23.66 12.99 -24.79
CA ALA A 768 -23.65 13.32 -23.37
C ALA A 768 -24.95 14.01 -22.95
N LYS A 769 -25.45 13.72 -21.75
CA LYS A 769 -26.58 14.41 -21.14
C LYS A 769 -26.26 14.65 -19.66
N ALA A 770 -26.33 15.91 -19.24
CA ALA A 770 -26.32 16.26 -17.83
C ALA A 770 -27.73 16.02 -17.26
N ILE A 771 -27.79 15.33 -16.12
CA ILE A 771 -29.03 15.09 -15.36
C ILE A 771 -28.76 15.35 -13.90
N THR A 772 -29.80 15.70 -13.14
CA THR A 772 -29.73 15.77 -11.68
C THR A 772 -30.66 14.72 -11.13
N VAL A 773 -30.13 13.76 -10.39
CA VAL A 773 -30.96 12.70 -9.78
C VAL A 773 -31.01 12.94 -8.27
N ALA A 774 -32.21 12.99 -7.73
CA ALA A 774 -32.46 13.09 -6.29
C ALA A 774 -32.73 11.70 -5.70
N PRO A 775 -32.59 11.51 -4.38
CA PRO A 775 -32.87 10.22 -3.73
C PRO A 775 -34.31 9.79 -4.01
N ASP A 776 -34.50 8.48 -4.22
CA ASP A 776 -35.79 7.86 -4.59
C ASP A 776 -36.41 8.36 -5.91
N MET A 777 -35.67 9.15 -6.71
CA MET A 777 -36.15 9.68 -7.99
C MET A 777 -35.61 8.84 -9.15
N THR A 778 -36.51 8.21 -9.89
CA THR A 778 -36.14 7.50 -11.12
C THR A 778 -35.96 8.48 -12.28
N GLU A 779 -34.82 8.42 -12.94
CA GLU A 779 -34.52 9.22 -14.15
C GLU A 779 -34.29 8.31 -15.35
N THR A 780 -34.95 8.62 -16.48
CA THR A 780 -34.85 7.85 -17.71
C THR A 780 -34.22 8.67 -18.83
N ILE A 781 -33.20 8.11 -19.47
CA ILE A 781 -32.44 8.71 -20.56
C ILE A 781 -32.63 7.88 -21.81
N GLN A 782 -33.18 8.51 -22.84
CA GLN A 782 -33.18 7.96 -24.19
C GLN A 782 -31.76 8.03 -24.77
N LEU A 783 -31.12 6.87 -24.97
CA LEU A 783 -29.85 6.74 -25.67
C LEU A 783 -30.11 6.44 -27.16
N THR A 784 -29.07 6.46 -27.99
CA THR A 784 -29.19 6.21 -29.44
C THR A 784 -29.68 4.82 -29.78
N GLU A 785 -29.30 3.83 -28.98
CA GLU A 785 -29.62 2.41 -29.24
C GLU A 785 -30.44 1.77 -28.09
N GLY A 786 -30.89 2.56 -27.11
CA GLY A 786 -31.56 2.03 -25.92
C GLY A 786 -32.11 3.09 -24.98
N ILE A 787 -32.65 2.65 -23.86
CA ILE A 787 -33.14 3.45 -22.76
C ILE A 787 -32.29 3.09 -21.53
N LEU A 788 -31.68 4.08 -20.91
CA LEU A 788 -31.01 3.93 -19.62
C LEU A 788 -31.89 4.53 -18.53
N THR A 789 -32.17 3.76 -17.50
CA THR A 789 -32.88 4.20 -16.31
C THR A 789 -31.93 4.20 -15.12
N LEU A 790 -31.98 5.26 -14.33
CA LEU A 790 -31.18 5.48 -13.13
C LEU A 790 -32.13 5.52 -11.93
N HIS A 791 -31.90 4.65 -10.95
CA HIS A 791 -32.65 4.62 -9.70
C HIS A 791 -31.67 4.74 -8.52
N PRO A 792 -31.50 5.94 -7.94
CA PRO A 792 -30.74 6.11 -6.73
C PRO A 792 -31.57 5.64 -5.53
N SER A 793 -30.88 5.05 -4.55
CA SER A 793 -31.45 4.65 -3.28
C SER A 793 -31.79 5.86 -2.39
N ALA A 794 -32.63 5.63 -1.39
CA ALA A 794 -33.08 6.65 -0.43
C ALA A 794 -31.93 7.34 0.35
N ASP A 795 -30.84 6.63 0.58
CA ASP A 795 -29.64 7.10 1.29
C ASP A 795 -28.63 7.81 0.38
N SER A 796 -28.89 7.85 -0.93
CA SER A 796 -28.10 8.65 -1.87
C SER A 796 -28.24 10.15 -1.57
N ARG A 797 -27.29 10.97 -2.02
CA ARG A 797 -27.45 12.43 -2.09
C ARG A 797 -27.94 12.86 -3.46
N ARG A 798 -28.58 14.04 -3.53
CA ARG A 798 -28.87 14.70 -4.80
C ARG A 798 -27.55 15.00 -5.51
N ARG A 799 -27.37 14.47 -6.73
CA ARG A 799 -26.13 14.59 -7.50
C ARG A 799 -26.40 14.99 -8.95
N GLN A 800 -25.42 15.62 -9.56
CA GLN A 800 -25.39 15.83 -11.00
C GLN A 800 -24.59 14.72 -11.65
N TYR A 801 -25.17 14.11 -12.68
CA TYR A 801 -24.51 13.11 -13.50
C TYR A 801 -24.36 13.61 -14.92
N ILE A 802 -23.18 13.43 -15.49
CA ILE A 802 -22.96 13.58 -16.92
C ILE A 802 -22.92 12.17 -17.50
N VAL A 803 -24.04 11.77 -18.09
CA VAL A 803 -24.17 10.45 -18.69
C VAL A 803 -23.67 10.53 -20.12
N ARG A 804 -22.62 9.77 -20.42
CA ARG A 804 -21.99 9.68 -21.74
C ARG A 804 -22.24 8.30 -22.34
N TRP A 805 -22.63 8.23 -23.60
CA TRP A 805 -22.86 6.95 -24.27
C TRP A 805 -22.39 6.93 -25.72
N GLY A 806 -21.98 5.74 -26.17
CA GLY A 806 -21.47 5.46 -27.51
C GLY A 806 -21.47 3.97 -27.82
#